data_AF-A0A7K3DDA8-F1
#
_entry.id   AF-A0A7K3DDA8-F1
#
_cell.length_a   1.000
_cell.length_b   1.000
_cell.length_c   1.000
_cell.angle_alpha   90.00
_cell.angle_beta   90.00
_cell.angle_gamma   90.00
#
_symmetry.space_group_name_H-M   'P 1'
#
loop_
_entity.id
_entity.type
_entity.pdbx_description
1 polymer ?
#
loop_
_entity_poly.entity_id
_entity_poly.type
_entity_poly.pdbx_seq_one_letter_code
_entity_poly.pdbx_strand_id
1 'polypeptide(L)'
;MRSHHAPRALALASGLVAAGLCLTAVPQARADGDSGSAMKLTSAEAKKLAAHVTLDPNVRAEDTPGTKKDAASAPEASAPEVSASGSVSADPTTPVTVTPKGTLEGVRGMGATVPAGKNGDHYSVNSMGYVQLHAADGRTKWARTTSSFFTDWQVKPLQVWRTEPYPAQILMGYNAVSPFSPNSDSGYSTGDLTGDGVPDIAFTASVGIEDPRSFTSPGSDLNSGTFVTVLDGRSGATVWSKLYDYASMVKIVDGTLLIADAPRMGIDRNIPADATLTLTGLTFTSGSDGRLTPATSWTYDSKETRFANWGDLQDLGKGKVAVSWNLRKGDGVAARGRTLVLDAADGSVTWQTDSMLYNRQMRLDSGRRRIVAIEQSDATDAVHYEVAAYDLKTGHRTTLQGRDNVVPTALAVGDLGGKAGDEYAVAESSFDENFLVSANTVRVVNGDSADRLRWSHTVKRDDDDGDSAANTFGLSVAAGKLVSAGQDNDNFDVPENRGGTRYASLTVFSAKGAVAWQSKGVAGTAMYTDIYSDTAGTHVRVIDPGENIRTFKLANGKAEKVTPLQGDVSHAASADLDKDGKNDLIMGGSSNGLWAYSGPSMVNGAKPEKLWQATLPGAVHDIETGDVDGDGRPEIVVAADTATVVLNGKTGKTLATIDGGGQYIHTAELADLDGDGEQDILVPADALRAYHGDGHALWTYHAPEDAGDVQFADPSVNDGRVYASYASAGAVDLTDPVTSAVALDAKTGKARWSAAPKAPADATSAIRTLTPNEGVFASEEIPYADGHAVAYVWNVDAPLKVDGTTVITSQNVFEIRDGRTGEVVHTSMSGGLWTHTSFFAEDGALYEGGVASFRRFRANGDDTVQGVFPTSHGGGFLTGPGGRRLLAAGTEGGLYLWDPSILESDDTWAPEVGKSPTLMGARNLFTGDLDGDGVDEVVSLNNDLGGYDRLVGLFGGGVYSDDHAIHQVTAYKLS
;
A
#
# COMPACT_ATOMS: atom_id res chain seq x y z
N MET A 1 19.17 -5.93 -68.84
CA MET A 1 18.02 -6.79 -68.48
C MET A 1 17.66 -6.47 -67.04
N ARG A 2 16.35 -6.42 -66.74
CA ARG A 2 15.68 -5.93 -65.51
C ARG A 2 16.16 -6.68 -64.24
N SER A 3 16.19 -6.15 -63.01
CA SER A 3 15.90 -4.82 -62.44
C SER A 3 16.38 -4.83 -60.97
N HIS A 4 17.22 -3.85 -60.57
CA HIS A 4 17.57 -3.55 -59.17
C HIS A 4 17.24 -2.07 -58.91
N HIS A 5 16.54 -1.79 -57.81
CA HIS A 5 16.35 -0.43 -57.32
C HIS A 5 17.22 -0.15 -56.10
N ALA A 6 17.97 0.94 -56.18
CA ALA A 6 18.51 1.73 -55.09
C ALA A 6 18.35 3.21 -55.47
N PRO A 7 18.22 4.14 -54.50
CA PRO A 7 18.50 5.54 -54.77
C PRO A 7 19.59 6.15 -53.87
N ARG A 8 20.62 6.68 -54.55
CA ARG A 8 21.42 7.88 -54.23
C ARG A 8 20.51 9.13 -54.26
N ALA A 9 20.81 10.32 -53.74
CA ALA A 9 21.84 10.89 -52.88
C ALA A 9 21.42 12.35 -52.60
N LEU A 10 21.60 12.78 -51.36
CA LEU A 10 22.32 13.97 -50.90
C LEU A 10 22.20 15.34 -51.62
N ALA A 11 21.90 16.33 -50.76
CA ALA A 11 22.38 17.72 -50.71
C ALA A 11 21.69 18.80 -51.56
N LEU A 12 20.84 19.58 -50.87
CA LEU A 12 20.91 21.05 -50.92
C LEU A 12 20.39 21.63 -49.59
N ALA A 13 21.34 22.13 -48.80
CA ALA A 13 21.13 22.96 -47.62
C ALA A 13 21.22 24.44 -48.00
N SER A 14 20.68 25.28 -47.10
CA SER A 14 20.81 26.75 -47.01
C SER A 14 19.80 27.57 -47.81
N GLY A 15 18.81 28.12 -47.10
CA GLY A 15 18.05 29.28 -47.58
C GLY A 15 16.59 29.33 -47.13
N LEU A 16 16.34 29.58 -45.84
CA LEU A 16 15.17 30.33 -45.34
C LEU A 16 15.30 30.56 -43.82
N VAL A 17 16.13 31.54 -43.47
CA VAL A 17 16.04 32.30 -42.22
C VAL A 17 15.22 33.55 -42.55
N ALA A 18 14.31 33.92 -41.64
CA ALA A 18 13.52 35.16 -41.58
C ALA A 18 12.22 35.24 -42.42
N ALA A 19 11.13 34.67 -41.88
CA ALA A 19 9.80 35.31 -41.81
C ALA A 19 8.81 34.34 -41.12
N GLY A 20 8.57 34.55 -39.82
CA GLY A 20 7.60 33.75 -39.06
C GLY A 20 7.58 34.07 -37.57
N LEU A 21 7.93 35.30 -37.20
CA LEU A 21 7.59 35.90 -35.90
C LEU A 21 6.08 36.15 -35.89
N CYS A 22 5.30 35.08 -35.68
CA CYS A 22 3.98 35.21 -35.11
C CYS A 22 4.15 34.96 -33.62
N LEU A 23 3.87 35.98 -32.82
CA LEU A 23 3.44 35.82 -31.43
C LEU A 23 2.29 34.80 -31.44
N THR A 24 2.59 33.53 -31.29
CA THR A 24 1.58 32.54 -30.92
C THR A 24 1.23 32.88 -29.49
N ALA A 25 0.11 33.58 -29.30
CA ALA A 25 -0.59 33.54 -28.03
C ALA A 25 -0.69 32.07 -27.66
N VAL A 26 0.02 31.67 -26.60
CA VAL A 26 -0.10 30.31 -26.06
C VAL A 26 -1.59 30.17 -25.75
N PRO A 27 -2.33 29.26 -26.41
CA PRO A 27 -3.74 29.10 -26.13
C PRO A 27 -3.84 28.74 -24.64
N GLN A 28 -4.54 29.57 -23.86
CA GLN A 28 -4.91 29.17 -22.51
C GLN A 28 -5.70 27.88 -22.64
N ALA A 29 -5.35 26.86 -21.85
CA ALA A 29 -6.20 25.68 -21.70
C ALA A 29 -7.62 26.18 -21.37
N ARG A 30 -8.55 25.95 -22.29
CA ARG A 30 -9.97 26.21 -22.11
C ARG A 30 -10.60 24.91 -21.64
N ALA A 31 -11.52 25.00 -20.69
CA ALA A 31 -12.40 23.88 -20.38
C ALA A 31 -13.17 23.48 -21.65
N ASP A 32 -13.34 22.18 -21.88
CA ASP A 32 -14.23 21.71 -22.94
C ASP A 32 -15.65 22.23 -22.68
N GLY A 33 -16.30 22.79 -23.70
CA GLY A 33 -17.69 23.28 -23.60
C GLY A 33 -17.88 24.72 -23.10
N ASP A 34 -16.95 25.63 -23.39
CA ASP A 34 -16.97 27.05 -22.98
C ASP A 34 -18.25 27.81 -23.42
N SER A 35 -19.28 27.76 -22.56
CA SER A 35 -20.49 28.60 -22.65
C SER A 35 -20.25 30.05 -22.19
N GLY A 36 -19.02 30.38 -21.77
CA GLY A 36 -18.64 31.70 -21.27
C GLY A 36 -19.09 32.03 -19.84
N SER A 37 -19.78 31.12 -19.15
CA SER A 37 -20.21 31.28 -17.74
C SER A 37 -19.68 30.17 -16.84
N ALA A 38 -19.34 30.50 -15.59
CA ALA A 38 -18.93 29.51 -14.59
C ALA A 38 -20.06 28.51 -14.29
N MET A 39 -19.71 27.22 -14.32
CA MET A 39 -20.55 26.08 -13.99
C MET A 39 -21.01 26.19 -12.54
N LYS A 40 -22.24 25.75 -12.26
CA LYS A 40 -22.78 25.63 -10.89
C LYS A 40 -23.19 24.19 -10.68
N LEU A 41 -22.73 23.61 -9.58
CA LEU A 41 -22.99 22.21 -9.26
C LEU A 41 -24.03 22.12 -8.15
N THR A 42 -24.90 21.12 -8.26
CA THR A 42 -25.64 20.62 -7.10
C THR A 42 -24.69 19.96 -6.11
N SER A 43 -25.10 19.80 -4.85
CA SER A 43 -24.29 19.10 -3.84
C SER A 43 -23.96 17.65 -4.23
N ALA A 44 -24.82 17.00 -5.02
CA ALA A 44 -24.60 15.63 -5.50
C ALA A 44 -23.54 15.58 -6.61
N GLU A 45 -23.61 16.48 -7.59
CA GLU A 45 -22.61 16.59 -8.66
C GLU A 45 -21.25 17.00 -8.09
N ALA A 46 -21.25 17.94 -7.15
CA ALA A 46 -20.06 18.29 -6.37
C ALA A 46 -19.45 17.05 -5.68
N LYS A 47 -20.24 16.27 -4.94
CA LYS A 47 -19.73 15.05 -4.29
C LYS A 47 -19.15 14.06 -5.29
N LYS A 48 -19.81 13.86 -6.44
CA LYS A 48 -19.32 12.98 -7.52
C LYS A 48 -17.98 13.47 -8.05
N LEU A 49 -17.88 14.76 -8.36
CA LEU A 49 -16.67 15.35 -8.90
C LEU A 49 -15.51 15.34 -7.89
N ALA A 50 -15.79 15.55 -6.60
CA ALA A 50 -14.76 15.43 -5.55
C ALA A 50 -14.14 14.03 -5.55
N ALA A 51 -14.95 12.96 -5.67
CA ALA A 51 -14.46 11.58 -5.70
C ALA A 51 -13.51 11.29 -6.89
N HIS A 52 -13.62 12.03 -7.99
CA HIS A 52 -12.78 11.88 -9.18
C HIS A 52 -11.48 12.71 -9.15
N VAL A 53 -11.35 13.63 -8.19
CA VAL A 53 -10.18 14.49 -8.02
C VAL A 53 -9.42 14.15 -6.74
N THR A 54 -9.96 13.28 -5.88
CA THR A 54 -9.37 12.88 -4.61
C THR A 54 -8.19 11.94 -4.73
N LEU A 55 -7.24 12.14 -3.83
CA LEU A 55 -6.20 11.19 -3.50
C LEU A 55 -6.45 10.74 -2.06
N ASP A 56 -6.75 9.47 -1.86
CA ASP A 56 -6.92 8.92 -0.51
C ASP A 56 -5.54 8.78 0.15
N PRO A 57 -5.22 9.54 1.22
CA PRO A 57 -3.98 9.33 1.95
C PRO A 57 -3.95 7.98 2.66
N ASN A 58 -5.10 7.39 2.93
CA ASN A 58 -5.26 6.20 3.75
C ASN A 58 -5.28 4.91 2.94
N VAL A 59 -4.99 4.99 1.61
CA VAL A 59 -5.13 3.95 0.58
C VAL A 59 -5.48 2.61 1.22
N ARG A 60 -6.78 2.44 1.38
CA ARG A 60 -7.38 1.17 1.76
C ARG A 60 -7.24 0.25 0.55
N ALA A 61 -7.29 -1.07 0.70
CA ALA A 61 -7.18 -1.99 -0.43
C ALA A 61 -8.36 -1.88 -1.45
N GLU A 62 -9.09 -0.75 -1.48
CA GLU A 62 -10.55 -0.72 -1.63
C GLU A 62 -11.16 0.38 -2.50
N ASP A 63 -10.43 1.39 -2.97
CA ASP A 63 -11.09 2.61 -3.47
C ASP A 63 -11.55 2.54 -4.95
N THR A 64 -11.96 1.37 -5.45
CA THR A 64 -12.63 1.25 -6.77
C THR A 64 -14.10 0.82 -6.61
N PRO A 65 -15.09 1.62 -7.03
CA PRO A 65 -16.48 1.20 -7.01
C PRO A 65 -16.71 0.14 -8.09
N GLY A 66 -16.78 -1.15 -7.70
CA GLY A 66 -16.89 -2.18 -8.73
C GLY A 66 -17.22 -3.61 -8.36
N THR A 67 -17.63 -3.98 -7.13
CA THR A 67 -18.37 -5.24 -6.85
C THR A 67 -18.73 -5.33 -5.35
N LYS A 68 -19.81 -4.68 -4.91
CA LYS A 68 -20.47 -5.05 -3.65
C LYS A 68 -21.92 -5.45 -3.96
N LYS A 69 -22.21 -6.74 -3.87
CA LYS A 69 -23.56 -7.25 -3.59
C LYS A 69 -23.51 -7.82 -2.19
N ASP A 70 -24.28 -7.20 -1.31
CA ASP A 70 -24.36 -7.50 0.12
C ASP A 70 -24.69 -8.99 0.36
N ALA A 71 -23.89 -9.66 1.18
CA ALA A 71 -24.28 -10.92 1.81
C ALA A 71 -24.74 -10.61 3.25
N ALA A 72 -26.03 -10.85 3.50
CA ALA A 72 -26.64 -10.64 4.80
C ALA A 72 -26.17 -11.70 5.80
N SER A 73 -25.62 -11.24 6.93
CA SER A 73 -25.37 -12.05 8.14
C SER A 73 -26.70 -12.49 8.78
N ALA A 74 -26.80 -13.77 9.17
CA ALA A 74 -27.88 -14.32 9.98
C ALA A 74 -27.32 -15.07 11.21
N PRO A 75 -28.09 -15.19 12.32
CA PRO A 75 -27.55 -15.18 13.68
C PRO A 75 -27.23 -16.56 14.29
N GLU A 76 -26.35 -16.51 15.30
CA GLU A 76 -25.90 -17.58 16.20
C GLU A 76 -27.03 -18.40 16.86
N ALA A 77 -26.77 -19.70 17.05
CA ALA A 77 -27.52 -20.56 17.97
C ALA A 77 -26.59 -21.54 18.70
N SER A 78 -26.82 -21.72 20.00
CA SER A 78 -26.01 -22.46 20.98
C SER A 78 -26.64 -23.79 21.45
N ALA A 79 -25.79 -24.73 21.93
CA ALA A 79 -26.02 -25.88 22.87
C ALA A 79 -25.87 -27.31 22.27
N PRO A 80 -25.76 -28.41 23.08
CA PRO A 80 -24.85 -28.74 24.19
C PRO A 80 -24.21 -30.17 24.11
N GLU A 81 -23.28 -30.46 25.05
CA GLU A 81 -22.39 -31.64 25.24
C GLU A 81 -23.02 -33.05 25.39
N VAL A 82 -22.32 -34.11 24.92
CA VAL A 82 -22.28 -35.47 25.54
C VAL A 82 -20.96 -36.22 25.24
N SER A 83 -20.37 -36.85 26.26
CA SER A 83 -19.09 -37.58 26.31
C SER A 83 -19.18 -39.12 26.10
N ALA A 84 -18.11 -39.78 25.61
CA ALA A 84 -17.35 -40.85 26.33
C ALA A 84 -16.30 -41.66 25.51
N SER A 85 -15.02 -41.57 25.95
CA SER A 85 -13.93 -42.58 26.13
C SER A 85 -13.58 -43.63 25.04
N GLY A 86 -12.31 -43.90 24.65
CA GLY A 86 -10.99 -43.36 24.97
C GLY A 86 -9.83 -44.35 24.62
N SER A 87 -8.62 -43.86 24.30
CA SER A 87 -7.30 -44.33 24.82
C SER A 87 -6.11 -43.53 24.25
N VAL A 88 -5.54 -42.65 25.08
CA VAL A 88 -4.15 -42.12 25.17
C VAL A 88 -3.34 -41.88 23.87
N SER A 89 -3.87 -41.06 22.99
CA SER A 89 -3.15 -39.88 22.46
C SER A 89 -3.41 -38.70 23.42
N ALA A 90 -2.77 -37.54 23.27
CA ALA A 90 -3.35 -36.32 23.85
C ALA A 90 -4.83 -36.26 23.40
N ASP A 91 -5.75 -35.96 24.31
CA ASP A 91 -7.17 -35.89 23.97
C ASP A 91 -7.30 -34.89 22.80
N PRO A 92 -7.87 -35.28 21.64
CA PRO A 92 -8.00 -34.40 20.47
C PRO A 92 -8.82 -33.14 20.78
N THR A 93 -9.54 -33.11 21.91
CA THR A 93 -10.25 -31.93 22.41
C THR A 93 -9.42 -31.06 23.38
N THR A 94 -8.19 -31.46 23.72
CA THR A 94 -7.31 -30.68 24.61
C THR A 94 -7.07 -29.30 24.00
N PRO A 95 -7.40 -28.22 24.71
CA PRO A 95 -7.15 -26.88 24.20
C PRO A 95 -5.66 -26.58 24.07
N VAL A 96 -5.29 -25.86 23.01
CA VAL A 96 -3.94 -25.33 22.77
C VAL A 96 -3.97 -23.83 23.03
N THR A 97 -3.09 -23.37 23.92
CA THR A 97 -2.97 -21.94 24.21
C THR A 97 -2.04 -21.30 23.19
N VAL A 98 -2.54 -20.26 22.51
CA VAL A 98 -1.78 -19.48 21.53
C VAL A 98 -1.39 -18.14 22.17
N THR A 99 -0.12 -17.98 22.52
CA THR A 99 0.35 -16.79 23.27
C THR A 99 1.17 -15.87 22.38
N PRO A 100 0.75 -14.60 22.15
CA PRO A 100 1.54 -13.64 21.39
C PRO A 100 2.84 -13.28 22.12
N LYS A 101 3.93 -13.12 21.37
CA LYS A 101 5.27 -12.83 21.88
C LYS A 101 5.84 -11.55 21.26
N GLY A 102 6.49 -11.66 20.11
CA GLY A 102 7.02 -10.53 19.35
C GLY A 102 6.00 -10.07 18.32
N THR A 103 5.79 -8.75 18.24
CA THR A 103 4.92 -8.11 17.25
C THR A 103 5.69 -7.00 16.53
N LEU A 104 5.57 -6.96 15.21
CA LEU A 104 6.12 -5.93 14.34
C LEU A 104 4.99 -5.35 13.48
N GLU A 105 4.59 -4.12 13.76
CA GLU A 105 3.58 -3.40 12.97
C GLU A 105 4.22 -2.89 11.66
N GLY A 106 3.48 -3.04 10.55
CA GLY A 106 3.88 -2.60 9.22
C GLY A 106 3.64 -1.11 8.97
N VAL A 107 4.48 -0.49 8.14
CA VAL A 107 4.27 0.87 7.63
C VAL A 107 3.23 0.85 6.53
N ARG A 108 2.23 1.73 6.61
CA ARG A 108 1.15 1.82 5.62
C ARG A 108 0.69 3.25 5.37
N GLY A 109 0.15 3.43 4.18
CA GLY A 109 -0.52 4.65 3.77
C GLY A 109 0.48 5.74 3.40
N MET A 110 -0.05 6.77 2.74
CA MET A 110 0.76 7.79 2.11
C MET A 110 1.84 8.37 3.03
N GLY A 111 3.08 8.31 2.55
CA GLY A 111 4.23 8.76 3.29
C GLY A 111 4.72 10.17 2.90
N ALA A 112 5.19 10.92 3.89
CA ALA A 112 5.99 12.12 3.70
C ALA A 112 7.33 12.00 4.44
N THR A 113 8.41 12.46 3.82
CA THR A 113 9.65 12.71 4.56
C THR A 113 9.74 14.14 5.03
N VAL A 114 10.11 14.36 6.28
CA VAL A 114 10.21 15.70 6.89
C VAL A 114 11.60 15.91 7.47
N PRO A 115 12.31 17.01 7.15
CA PRO A 115 13.65 17.24 7.70
C PRO A 115 13.67 17.26 9.24
N ALA A 116 14.62 16.53 9.84
CA ALA A 116 14.82 16.42 11.29
C ALA A 116 16.16 17.02 11.75
N GLY A 117 16.80 17.85 10.92
CA GLY A 117 18.09 18.46 11.22
C GLY A 117 18.86 18.88 9.97
N LYS A 118 20.14 19.26 10.15
CA LYS A 118 20.99 19.79 9.07
C LYS A 118 21.80 18.73 8.31
N ASN A 119 21.85 17.50 8.81
CA ASN A 119 22.75 16.46 8.30
C ASN A 119 22.08 15.49 7.32
N GLY A 120 20.84 15.75 6.89
CA GLY A 120 20.05 14.84 6.05
C GLY A 120 19.15 13.86 6.83
N ASP A 121 19.25 13.88 8.17
CA ASP A 121 18.32 13.21 9.08
C ASP A 121 16.89 13.70 8.84
N HIS A 122 15.93 12.78 8.92
CA HIS A 122 14.56 13.04 8.52
C HIS A 122 13.58 12.09 9.17
N TYR A 123 12.38 12.58 9.41
CA TYR A 123 11.23 11.77 9.73
C TYR A 123 10.67 11.11 8.46
N SER A 124 10.16 9.89 8.59
CA SER A 124 9.03 9.44 7.78
C SER A 124 7.77 9.53 8.62
N VAL A 125 6.70 10.04 8.00
CA VAL A 125 5.35 10.12 8.57
C VAL A 125 4.43 9.45 7.58
N ASN A 126 3.70 8.43 8.01
CA ASN A 126 2.78 7.67 7.17
C ASN A 126 1.37 7.78 7.74
N SER A 127 0.39 7.93 6.86
CA SER A 127 -1.00 8.25 7.24
C SER A 127 -1.65 7.19 8.12
N MET A 128 -1.27 5.91 8.04
CA MET A 128 -1.79 4.84 8.91
C MET A 128 -1.06 4.70 10.25
N GLY A 129 -0.58 5.82 10.80
CA GLY A 129 -0.16 5.86 12.20
C GLY A 129 1.26 5.38 12.44
N TYR A 130 2.18 5.70 11.53
CA TYR A 130 3.59 5.35 11.66
C TYR A 130 4.49 6.58 11.58
N VAL A 131 5.39 6.74 12.56
CA VAL A 131 6.37 7.83 12.59
C VAL A 131 7.76 7.28 12.92
N GLN A 132 8.76 7.58 12.11
CA GLN A 132 10.13 7.11 12.31
C GLN A 132 11.12 8.23 12.12
N LEU A 133 12.24 8.19 12.83
CA LEU A 133 13.39 9.04 12.54
C LEU A 133 14.47 8.21 11.85
N HIS A 134 14.94 8.68 10.71
CA HIS A 134 16.03 8.08 9.93
C HIS A 134 17.26 8.96 9.95
N ALA A 135 18.42 8.34 10.10
CA ALA A 135 19.69 8.99 9.80
C ALA A 135 19.82 9.24 8.29
N ALA A 136 20.71 10.14 7.88
CA ALA A 136 20.99 10.40 6.47
C ALA A 136 21.39 9.15 5.65
N ASP A 137 22.09 8.21 6.30
CA ASP A 137 22.46 6.91 5.70
C ASP A 137 21.28 5.91 5.62
N GLY A 138 20.09 6.28 6.10
CA GLY A 138 18.85 5.47 6.06
C GLY A 138 18.66 4.52 7.22
N ARG A 139 19.60 4.48 8.18
CA ARG A 139 19.36 3.71 9.39
C ARG A 139 18.24 4.37 10.19
N THR A 140 17.21 3.59 10.52
CA THR A 140 16.17 4.00 11.46
C THR A 140 16.78 4.13 12.86
N LYS A 141 16.65 5.32 13.46
CA LYS A 141 17.09 5.63 14.83
C LYS A 141 16.07 5.17 15.85
N TRP A 142 14.80 5.44 15.57
CA TRP A 142 13.66 4.97 16.35
C TRP A 142 12.40 4.98 15.47
N ALA A 143 11.39 4.22 15.90
CA ALA A 143 10.10 4.08 15.23
C ALA A 143 8.98 4.05 16.27
N ARG A 144 7.83 4.63 15.92
CA ARG A 144 6.59 4.62 16.70
C ARG A 144 5.43 4.23 15.78
N THR A 145 4.53 3.42 16.31
CA THR A 145 3.44 2.76 15.57
C THR A 145 2.08 3.10 16.20
N THR A 146 0.98 2.75 15.54
CA THR A 146 -0.38 2.94 16.06
C THR A 146 -0.52 2.29 17.44
N SER A 147 -0.08 1.05 17.58
CA SER A 147 -0.17 0.30 18.84
C SER A 147 0.59 1.01 19.97
N SER A 148 1.75 1.58 19.66
CA SER A 148 2.55 2.35 20.61
C SER A 148 1.84 3.65 21.02
N PHE A 149 1.13 4.30 20.11
CA PHE A 149 0.39 5.52 20.40
C PHE A 149 -0.85 5.25 21.24
N PHE A 150 -1.63 4.20 20.95
CA PHE A 150 -2.75 3.81 21.80
C PHE A 150 -2.32 3.46 23.22
N THR A 151 -1.13 2.89 23.39
CA THR A 151 -0.53 2.66 24.72
C THR A 151 -0.26 3.99 25.44
N ASP A 152 0.42 4.93 24.78
CA ASP A 152 0.77 6.23 25.37
C ASP A 152 -0.47 7.08 25.68
N TRP A 153 -1.46 7.05 24.79
CA TRP A 153 -2.75 7.73 24.92
C TRP A 153 -3.72 7.01 25.87
N GLN A 154 -3.39 5.77 26.27
CA GLN A 154 -4.20 4.92 27.13
C GLN A 154 -5.62 4.73 26.58
N VAL A 155 -5.73 4.54 25.26
CA VAL A 155 -6.99 4.29 24.57
C VAL A 155 -7.55 2.93 24.99
N LYS A 156 -8.78 2.94 25.50
CA LYS A 156 -9.51 1.71 25.88
C LYS A 156 -10.85 1.64 25.16
N PRO A 157 -11.20 0.53 24.50
CA PRO A 157 -12.50 0.41 23.85
C PRO A 157 -13.65 0.52 24.85
N LEU A 158 -14.74 1.15 24.43
CA LEU A 158 -16.01 1.09 25.17
C LEU A 158 -16.72 -0.25 24.96
N GLN A 159 -16.58 -0.86 23.78
CA GLN A 159 -17.14 -2.18 23.46
C GLN A 159 -16.09 -3.26 23.73
N VAL A 160 -16.24 -3.99 24.83
CA VAL A 160 -15.24 -4.98 25.29
C VAL A 160 -15.03 -6.16 24.32
N TRP A 161 -15.98 -6.44 23.44
CA TRP A 161 -15.88 -7.50 22.42
C TRP A 161 -15.22 -7.03 21.12
N ARG A 162 -15.11 -5.73 20.88
CA ARG A 162 -14.28 -5.18 19.79
C ARG A 162 -12.95 -4.77 20.41
N THR A 163 -12.00 -5.70 20.47
CA THR A 163 -10.71 -5.48 21.17
C THR A 163 -9.67 -4.81 20.26
N GLU A 164 -9.63 -5.14 18.98
CA GLU A 164 -8.65 -4.62 18.02
C GLU A 164 -9.04 -3.24 17.47
N PRO A 165 -8.25 -2.18 17.71
CA PRO A 165 -8.49 -0.87 17.12
C PRO A 165 -8.04 -0.82 15.65
N TYR A 166 -8.64 0.09 14.88
CA TYR A 166 -8.14 0.45 13.55
C TYR A 166 -6.90 1.36 13.64
N PRO A 167 -6.09 1.48 12.57
CA PRO A 167 -4.95 2.40 12.52
C PRO A 167 -5.30 3.83 12.99
N ALA A 168 -4.39 4.46 13.73
CA ALA A 168 -4.54 5.87 14.08
C ALA A 168 -4.18 6.71 12.86
N GLN A 169 -5.16 7.36 12.23
CA GLN A 169 -4.95 7.97 10.93
C GLN A 169 -4.33 9.37 11.09
N ILE A 170 -3.03 9.49 10.84
CA ILE A 170 -2.35 10.78 10.82
C ILE A 170 -2.98 11.63 9.72
N LEU A 171 -3.42 12.84 10.07
CA LEU A 171 -4.11 13.71 9.12
C LEU A 171 -3.12 14.25 8.09
N MET A 172 -2.94 13.50 7.01
CA MET A 172 -2.07 13.80 5.88
C MET A 172 -2.88 14.25 4.67
N GLY A 173 -4.02 14.88 4.92
CA GLY A 173 -4.91 15.35 3.89
C GLY A 173 -4.27 16.43 3.02
N TYR A 174 -4.83 16.56 1.83
CA TYR A 174 -4.44 17.62 0.93
C TYR A 174 -5.27 18.87 1.14
N ASN A 175 -4.57 19.98 1.35
CA ASN A 175 -5.11 21.31 1.30
C ASN A 175 -5.50 21.63 -0.16
N ALA A 176 -6.77 21.35 -0.55
CA ALA A 176 -7.47 21.73 -1.81
C ALA A 176 -8.08 20.61 -2.70
N VAL A 177 -8.47 19.44 -2.21
CA VAL A 177 -8.99 18.36 -3.11
C VAL A 177 -10.38 17.81 -2.80
N SER A 178 -11.06 18.34 -1.79
CA SER A 178 -12.51 18.42 -1.88
C SER A 178 -12.88 19.81 -2.40
N PRO A 179 -12.95 20.02 -3.72
CA PRO A 179 -13.32 21.31 -4.30
C PRO A 179 -14.68 21.82 -3.83
N PHE A 180 -15.45 21.04 -3.08
CA PHE A 180 -16.79 21.42 -2.66
C PHE A 180 -17.04 21.29 -1.16
N SER A 181 -15.99 20.95 -0.38
CA SER A 181 -16.02 21.12 1.07
C SER A 181 -15.04 22.21 1.49
N PRO A 182 -15.25 22.87 2.64
CA PRO A 182 -14.30 23.82 3.20
C PRO A 182 -13.10 23.14 3.88
N ASN A 183 -12.96 21.81 3.76
CA ASN A 183 -12.06 21.02 4.59
C ASN A 183 -10.63 21.08 4.08
N SER A 184 -9.70 21.04 5.01
CA SER A 184 -8.27 21.01 4.76
C SER A 184 -7.58 20.44 5.99
N ASP A 185 -6.63 19.55 5.78
CA ASP A 185 -5.86 18.94 6.86
C ASP A 185 -4.36 19.11 6.60
N SER A 186 -3.60 19.32 7.68
CA SER A 186 -2.13 19.41 7.65
C SER A 186 -1.62 19.01 9.02
N GLY A 187 -1.61 17.71 9.26
CA GLY A 187 -1.49 17.12 10.59
C GLY A 187 -0.07 16.85 11.05
N TYR A 188 0.98 17.50 10.53
CA TYR A 188 2.33 17.35 11.10
C TYR A 188 3.22 18.58 10.94
N SER A 189 4.16 18.75 11.87
CA SER A 189 5.17 19.80 11.84
C SER A 189 6.36 19.47 12.74
N THR A 190 7.54 19.98 12.41
CA THR A 190 8.78 19.75 13.18
C THR A 190 9.32 21.03 13.79
N GLY A 191 9.92 20.91 14.97
CA GLY A 191 10.62 22.00 15.66
C GLY A 191 11.07 21.57 17.06
N ASP A 192 12.09 22.23 17.61
CA ASP A 192 12.67 21.88 18.91
C ASP A 192 11.84 22.47 20.06
N LEU A 193 10.84 21.70 20.52
CA LEU A 193 9.95 22.05 21.64
C LEU A 193 10.53 21.60 22.99
N THR A 194 11.38 20.57 23.00
CA THR A 194 12.10 20.08 24.18
C THR A 194 13.29 20.97 24.55
N GLY A 195 13.81 21.75 23.60
CA GLY A 195 14.96 22.64 23.77
C GLY A 195 16.29 21.89 23.80
N ASP A 196 16.33 20.67 23.29
CA ASP A 196 17.49 19.78 23.39
C ASP A 196 18.44 19.87 22.18
N GLY A 197 18.05 20.66 21.16
CA GLY A 197 18.78 20.88 19.92
C GLY A 197 18.44 19.91 18.78
N VAL A 198 17.59 18.91 19.02
CA VAL A 198 17.05 18.00 18.01
C VAL A 198 15.60 18.41 17.72
N PRO A 199 15.23 18.72 16.45
CA PRO A 199 13.85 19.02 16.12
C PRO A 199 12.92 17.87 16.50
N ASP A 200 11.92 18.15 17.32
CA ASP A 200 10.83 17.23 17.64
C ASP A 200 9.82 17.17 16.49
N ILE A 201 8.91 16.20 16.53
CA ILE A 201 7.77 16.13 15.61
C ILE A 201 6.46 16.20 16.37
N ALA A 202 5.60 17.13 15.97
CA ALA A 202 4.21 17.20 16.38
C ALA A 202 3.32 16.68 15.25
N PHE A 203 2.34 15.84 15.57
CA PHE A 203 1.37 15.35 14.59
C PHE A 203 -0.05 15.24 15.17
N THR A 204 -1.05 15.17 14.29
CA THR A 204 -2.45 14.90 14.62
C THR A 204 -2.90 13.58 14.02
N ALA A 205 -3.58 12.75 14.82
CA ALA A 205 -4.09 11.46 14.38
C ALA A 205 -5.56 11.27 14.76
N SER A 206 -6.40 10.98 13.78
CA SER A 206 -7.82 10.65 13.92
C SER A 206 -8.00 9.24 14.49
N VAL A 207 -8.88 9.12 15.48
CA VAL A 207 -9.22 7.85 16.15
C VAL A 207 -10.73 7.78 16.34
N GLY A 208 -11.34 6.71 15.85
CA GLY A 208 -12.77 6.41 16.02
C GLY A 208 -13.71 7.32 15.23
N ILE A 209 -13.21 8.06 14.22
CA ILE A 209 -14.01 8.92 13.33
C ILE A 209 -14.37 8.22 12.02
N GLU A 210 -13.38 7.87 11.19
CA GLU A 210 -13.65 7.23 9.89
C GLU A 210 -14.15 5.80 10.04
N ASP A 211 -13.53 5.03 10.93
CA ASP A 211 -13.96 3.68 11.30
C ASP A 211 -14.52 3.72 12.74
N PRO A 212 -15.84 3.90 12.92
CA PRO A 212 -16.40 4.29 14.20
C PRO A 212 -16.17 3.23 15.26
N ARG A 213 -15.30 3.56 16.20
CA ARG A 213 -14.97 2.73 17.36
C ARG A 213 -14.80 3.62 18.57
N SER A 214 -15.84 3.69 19.39
CA SER A 214 -15.84 4.54 20.56
C SER A 214 -14.86 4.04 21.63
N PHE A 215 -14.09 4.95 22.23
CA PHE A 215 -13.06 4.64 23.22
C PHE A 215 -13.14 5.56 24.45
N THR A 216 -12.26 5.32 25.43
CA THR A 216 -11.98 6.24 26.54
C THR A 216 -10.49 6.56 26.56
N SER A 217 -10.15 7.79 26.96
CA SER A 217 -8.79 8.27 27.13
C SER A 217 -8.74 9.20 28.37
N PRO A 218 -7.67 9.18 29.18
CA PRO A 218 -7.55 10.06 30.34
C PRO A 218 -7.68 11.54 29.98
N GLY A 219 -8.40 12.30 30.82
CA GLY A 219 -8.51 13.76 30.69
C GLY A 219 -9.44 14.25 29.58
N SER A 220 -10.26 13.37 28.99
CA SER A 220 -11.26 13.73 27.98
C SER A 220 -12.56 12.95 28.18
N ASP A 221 -13.69 13.61 27.89
CA ASP A 221 -15.03 12.98 27.82
C ASP A 221 -15.38 12.54 26.39
N LEU A 222 -14.50 12.76 25.42
CA LEU A 222 -14.67 12.34 24.03
C LEU A 222 -14.47 10.83 23.88
N ASN A 223 -15.24 10.21 22.99
CA ASN A 223 -15.08 8.79 22.62
C ASN A 223 -14.54 8.59 21.20
N SER A 224 -14.31 9.67 20.47
CA SER A 224 -13.72 9.76 19.14
C SER A 224 -13.14 11.16 18.99
N GLY A 225 -12.13 11.33 18.16
CA GLY A 225 -11.49 12.64 18.00
C GLY A 225 -10.12 12.54 17.36
N THR A 226 -9.31 13.57 17.57
CA THR A 226 -7.95 13.66 17.05
C THR A 226 -6.96 13.88 18.17
N PHE A 227 -5.96 13.01 18.28
CA PHE A 227 -4.85 13.22 19.21
C PHE A 227 -3.83 14.13 18.58
N VAL A 228 -3.49 15.23 19.26
CA VAL A 228 -2.26 15.97 18.97
C VAL A 228 -1.16 15.38 19.85
N THR A 229 -0.06 14.96 19.24
CA THR A 229 1.05 14.29 19.92
C THR A 229 2.38 14.92 19.55
N VAL A 230 3.27 15.11 20.52
CA VAL A 230 4.66 15.53 20.33
C VAL A 230 5.57 14.36 20.70
N LEU A 231 6.40 13.94 19.75
CA LEU A 231 7.47 12.97 19.96
C LEU A 231 8.80 13.70 20.04
N ASP A 232 9.58 13.40 21.08
CA ASP A 232 10.95 13.89 21.21
C ASP A 232 11.80 13.36 20.06
N GLY A 233 12.45 14.26 19.32
CA GLY A 233 13.29 13.90 18.19
C GLY A 233 14.50 13.03 18.56
N ARG A 234 15.00 13.15 19.79
CA ARG A 234 16.14 12.36 20.26
C ARG A 234 15.76 10.91 20.58
N SER A 235 14.63 10.69 21.24
CA SER A 235 14.27 9.38 21.81
C SER A 235 13.06 8.70 21.16
N GLY A 236 12.22 9.45 20.45
CA GLY A 236 10.92 8.98 19.97
C GLY A 236 9.87 8.86 21.08
N ALA A 237 10.16 9.32 22.30
CA ALA A 237 9.21 9.27 23.40
C ALA A 237 8.06 10.27 23.20
N THR A 238 6.84 9.86 23.53
CA THR A 238 5.71 10.79 23.65
C THR A 238 5.91 11.70 24.85
N VAL A 239 6.32 12.94 24.59
CA VAL A 239 6.59 13.94 25.63
C VAL A 239 5.36 14.78 25.96
N TRP A 240 4.38 14.84 25.06
CA TRP A 240 3.08 15.46 25.29
C TRP A 240 2.02 14.92 24.33
N SER A 241 0.78 14.78 24.82
CA SER A 241 -0.36 14.49 23.97
C SER A 241 -1.66 15.04 24.57
N LYS A 242 -2.64 15.33 23.72
CA LYS A 242 -4.00 15.69 24.11
C LYS A 242 -5.00 15.33 23.02
N LEU A 243 -6.18 14.85 23.43
CA LEU A 243 -7.32 14.60 22.55
C LEU A 243 -8.13 15.89 22.33
N TYR A 244 -8.44 16.18 21.07
CA TYR A 244 -9.27 17.29 20.59
C TYR A 244 -10.47 16.76 19.81
N ASP A 245 -11.49 17.60 19.63
CA ASP A 245 -12.67 17.27 18.83
C ASP A 245 -12.25 16.91 17.40
N TYR A 246 -11.53 17.84 16.75
CA TYR A 246 -10.92 17.64 15.43
C TYR A 246 -9.83 18.70 15.16
N ALA A 247 -8.62 18.48 15.68
CA ALA A 247 -7.42 19.23 15.36
C ALA A 247 -6.97 18.92 13.91
N SER A 248 -7.54 19.64 12.95
CA SER A 248 -7.28 19.44 11.51
C SER A 248 -5.87 19.86 11.10
N MET A 249 -5.22 20.77 11.84
CA MET A 249 -3.88 21.25 11.49
C MET A 249 -3.00 21.49 12.72
N VAL A 250 -1.70 21.22 12.57
CA VAL A 250 -0.67 21.65 13.52
C VAL A 250 0.50 22.32 12.82
N LYS A 251 1.11 23.28 13.51
CA LYS A 251 2.32 23.96 13.02
C LYS A 251 3.22 24.37 14.17
N ILE A 252 4.52 24.14 14.06
CA ILE A 252 5.51 24.71 14.98
C ILE A 252 6.11 25.95 14.33
N VAL A 253 6.03 27.09 15.02
CA VAL A 253 6.60 28.38 14.59
C VAL A 253 7.35 29.00 15.77
N ASP A 254 8.67 29.20 15.62
CA ASP A 254 9.55 29.79 16.63
C ASP A 254 9.35 29.24 18.06
N GLY A 255 9.20 27.91 18.18
CA GLY A 255 9.05 27.21 19.47
C GLY A 255 7.63 27.19 20.03
N THR A 256 6.65 27.78 19.34
CA THR A 256 5.22 27.64 19.67
C THR A 256 4.60 26.53 18.82
N LEU A 257 3.93 25.57 19.46
CA LEU A 257 3.03 24.63 18.80
C LEU A 257 1.64 25.28 18.63
N LEU A 258 1.23 25.45 17.37
CA LEU A 258 -0.09 25.90 16.97
C LEU A 258 -0.98 24.69 16.70
N ILE A 259 -2.19 24.68 17.27
CA ILE A 259 -3.18 23.61 17.16
C ILE A 259 -4.50 24.22 16.69
N ALA A 260 -4.96 23.80 15.52
CA ALA A 260 -6.14 24.33 14.87
C ALA A 260 -7.31 23.35 14.99
N ASP A 261 -8.19 23.57 15.97
CA ASP A 261 -9.31 22.69 16.31
C ASP A 261 -10.61 23.13 15.61
N ALA A 262 -11.31 22.16 15.03
CA ALA A 262 -12.52 22.34 14.24
C ALA A 262 -13.66 21.43 14.71
N PRO A 263 -14.32 21.74 15.84
CA PRO A 263 -15.30 20.85 16.48
C PRO A 263 -16.42 20.31 15.58
N ARG A 264 -16.82 21.05 14.53
CA ARG A 264 -17.90 20.62 13.61
C ARG A 264 -17.47 19.62 12.55
N MET A 265 -16.19 19.31 12.48
CA MET A 265 -15.64 18.20 11.69
C MET A 265 -15.68 16.88 12.47
N GLY A 266 -15.73 16.93 13.81
CA GLY A 266 -15.86 15.76 14.65
C GLY A 266 -17.26 15.13 14.58
N ILE A 267 -17.34 13.84 14.89
CA ILE A 267 -18.59 13.08 14.93
C ILE A 267 -19.02 12.70 16.36
N ASP A 268 -18.24 13.07 17.37
CA ASP A 268 -18.50 12.68 18.75
C ASP A 268 -19.75 13.38 19.31
N ARG A 269 -20.61 12.60 19.95
CA ARG A 269 -21.85 13.09 20.58
C ARG A 269 -21.61 14.05 21.76
N ASN A 270 -20.41 14.06 22.35
CA ASN A 270 -20.10 14.89 23.51
C ASN A 270 -19.58 16.28 23.13
N ILE A 271 -19.42 16.56 21.83
CA ILE A 271 -19.02 17.89 21.35
C ILE A 271 -20.14 18.90 21.66
N PRO A 272 -19.87 19.96 22.45
CA PRO A 272 -20.89 20.94 22.81
C PRO A 272 -21.55 21.61 21.59
N ALA A 273 -22.86 21.85 21.68
CA ALA A 273 -23.62 22.52 20.62
C ALA A 273 -23.19 23.97 20.39
N ASP A 274 -22.44 24.58 21.31
CA ASP A 274 -21.87 25.92 21.23
C ASP A 274 -20.33 25.94 21.06
N ALA A 275 -19.70 24.77 20.84
CA ALA A 275 -18.27 24.70 20.53
C ALA A 275 -17.93 25.52 19.27
N THR A 276 -16.82 26.26 19.33
CA THR A 276 -16.34 27.16 18.27
C THR A 276 -15.03 26.68 17.65
N LEU A 277 -14.77 27.09 16.41
CA LEU A 277 -13.48 26.88 15.75
C LEU A 277 -12.39 27.72 16.44
N THR A 278 -11.33 27.07 16.94
CA THR A 278 -10.25 27.71 17.73
C THR A 278 -8.85 27.37 17.25
N LEU A 279 -7.93 28.34 17.36
CA LEU A 279 -6.50 28.14 17.17
C LEU A 279 -5.81 28.40 18.50
N THR A 280 -5.12 27.40 19.03
CA THR A 280 -4.40 27.49 20.30
C THR A 280 -2.90 27.48 20.03
N GLY A 281 -2.16 28.43 20.58
CA GLY A 281 -0.70 28.40 20.62
C GLY A 281 -0.21 27.97 21.99
N LEU A 282 0.71 27.00 22.03
CA LEU A 282 1.32 26.47 23.24
C LEU A 282 2.84 26.61 23.16
N THR A 283 3.44 27.15 24.21
CA THR A 283 4.87 26.96 24.48
C THR A 283 5.03 25.98 25.63
N PHE A 284 6.20 25.36 25.73
CA PHE A 284 6.43 24.31 26.72
C PHE A 284 7.59 24.62 27.65
N THR A 285 7.51 24.03 28.84
CA THR A 285 8.66 23.81 29.70
C THR A 285 8.93 22.31 29.75
N SER A 286 10.21 21.95 29.65
CA SER A 286 10.64 20.56 29.77
C SER A 286 10.82 20.20 31.24
N GLY A 287 10.10 19.16 31.69
CA GLY A 287 10.22 18.61 33.03
C GLY A 287 11.49 17.76 33.19
N SER A 288 11.89 17.50 34.43
CA SER A 288 13.03 16.62 34.72
C SER A 288 12.80 15.16 34.29
N ASP A 289 11.55 14.78 34.07
CA ASP A 289 11.11 13.48 33.55
C ASP A 289 11.06 13.44 32.02
N GLY A 290 11.47 14.51 31.33
CA GLY A 290 11.43 14.64 29.87
C GLY A 290 10.05 14.97 29.31
N ARG A 291 9.01 15.11 30.14
CA ARG A 291 7.66 15.47 29.67
C ARG A 291 7.54 16.97 29.47
N LEU A 292 6.79 17.39 28.46
CA LEU A 292 6.47 18.79 28.23
C LEU A 292 5.21 19.18 29.00
N THR A 293 5.28 20.31 29.69
CA THR A 293 4.11 20.95 30.31
C THR A 293 3.87 22.30 29.62
N PRO A 294 2.63 22.61 29.17
CA PRO A 294 2.32 23.93 28.63
C PRO A 294 2.72 25.03 29.62
N ALA A 295 3.63 25.91 29.19
CA ALA A 295 4.16 27.01 29.99
C ALA A 295 3.35 28.28 29.78
N THR A 296 3.06 28.60 28.52
CA THR A 296 2.09 29.63 28.13
C THR A 296 1.11 29.05 27.12
N SER A 297 -0.12 29.58 27.15
CA SER A 297 -1.13 29.28 26.14
C SER A 297 -1.89 30.54 25.77
N TRP A 298 -2.22 30.68 24.49
CA TRP A 298 -3.18 31.66 24.01
C TRP A 298 -4.16 30.99 23.06
N THR A 299 -5.34 31.58 22.90
CA THR A 299 -6.37 31.05 21.98
C THR A 299 -6.96 32.19 21.16
N TYR A 300 -6.93 32.02 19.84
CA TYR A 300 -7.78 32.76 18.92
C TYR A 300 -9.09 31.98 18.75
N ASP A 301 -10.21 32.62 19.07
CA ASP A 301 -11.55 32.04 18.93
C ASP A 301 -12.29 32.78 17.82
N SER A 302 -12.65 32.05 16.76
CA SER A 302 -13.38 32.58 15.60
C SER A 302 -14.80 33.03 15.94
N LYS A 303 -15.35 32.57 17.07
CA LYS A 303 -16.77 32.66 17.46
C LYS A 303 -17.72 31.94 16.51
N GLU A 304 -17.20 31.10 15.62
CA GLU A 304 -18.00 30.36 14.65
C GLU A 304 -18.40 29.01 15.21
N THR A 305 -19.70 28.82 15.43
CA THR A 305 -20.29 27.57 15.92
C THR A 305 -20.85 26.70 14.79
N ARG A 306 -20.96 27.23 13.56
CA ARG A 306 -21.42 26.49 12.39
C ARG A 306 -20.29 25.64 11.80
N PHE A 307 -20.60 24.90 10.73
CA PHE A 307 -19.64 24.06 10.04
C PHE A 307 -18.52 24.91 9.42
N ALA A 308 -17.40 25.01 10.11
CA ALA A 308 -16.20 25.70 9.68
C ALA A 308 -14.97 24.80 9.92
N ASN A 309 -13.97 24.92 9.05
CA ASN A 309 -12.69 24.25 9.20
C ASN A 309 -11.54 25.23 8.90
N TRP A 310 -10.34 24.92 9.36
CA TRP A 310 -9.12 25.63 9.02
C TRP A 310 -8.76 25.41 7.55
N GLY A 311 -8.18 26.43 6.94
CA GLY A 311 -7.71 26.43 5.56
C GLY A 311 -6.22 26.13 5.51
N ASP A 312 -5.36 27.06 5.90
CA ASP A 312 -3.90 26.86 5.92
C ASP A 312 -3.19 27.58 7.08
N LEU A 313 -2.03 27.03 7.47
CA LEU A 313 -1.09 27.59 8.45
C LEU A 313 0.28 27.79 7.79
N GLN A 314 0.55 29.01 7.32
CA GLN A 314 1.77 29.35 6.62
C GLN A 314 2.72 30.16 7.53
N ASP A 315 3.88 29.59 7.85
CA ASP A 315 4.96 30.30 8.53
C ASP A 315 5.50 31.43 7.64
N LEU A 316 5.57 32.64 8.19
CA LEU A 316 6.06 33.85 7.52
C LEU A 316 7.46 34.26 7.99
N GLY A 317 8.03 33.51 8.95
CA GLY A 317 9.26 33.79 9.66
C GLY A 317 9.11 34.87 10.73
N LYS A 318 10.10 34.94 11.64
CA LYS A 318 10.16 35.93 12.75
C LYS A 318 8.92 35.89 13.64
N GLY A 319 8.45 34.69 13.96
CA GLY A 319 7.33 34.45 14.87
C GLY A 319 5.97 34.85 14.29
N LYS A 320 5.88 35.14 12.99
CA LYS A 320 4.61 35.49 12.34
C LYS A 320 4.07 34.31 11.55
N VAL A 321 2.77 34.10 11.64
CA VAL A 321 2.05 33.05 10.92
C VAL A 321 0.83 33.64 10.23
N ALA A 322 0.61 33.24 8.97
CA ALA A 322 -0.63 33.46 8.27
C ALA A 322 -1.55 32.27 8.52
N VAL A 323 -2.78 32.56 8.87
CA VAL A 323 -3.79 31.57 9.23
C VAL A 323 -5.04 31.86 8.41
N SER A 324 -5.64 30.83 7.84
CA SER A 324 -6.95 30.94 7.21
C SER A 324 -7.96 29.92 7.73
N TRP A 325 -9.24 30.25 7.64
CA TRP A 325 -10.34 29.33 7.93
C TRP A 325 -11.56 29.62 7.07
N ASN A 326 -12.38 28.60 6.87
CA ASN A 326 -13.47 28.56 5.92
C ASN A 326 -14.79 28.19 6.60
N LEU A 327 -15.81 29.01 6.44
CA LEU A 327 -17.18 28.75 6.87
C LEU A 327 -17.97 28.14 5.70
N ARG A 328 -18.46 26.91 5.87
CA ARG A 328 -19.28 26.23 4.87
C ARG A 328 -20.54 27.02 4.55
N LYS A 329 -20.90 27.02 3.27
CA LYS A 329 -22.23 27.43 2.82
C LYS A 329 -23.33 26.53 3.39
N GLY A 330 -24.46 27.14 3.73
CA GLY A 330 -25.67 26.44 4.17
C GLY A 330 -26.90 27.32 4.00
N ASP A 331 -28.05 26.85 4.47
CA ASP A 331 -29.31 27.59 4.39
C ASP A 331 -29.20 28.94 5.11
N GLY A 332 -29.30 30.04 4.36
CA GLY A 332 -29.14 31.41 4.88
C GLY A 332 -27.71 31.76 5.33
N VAL A 333 -26.73 30.92 5.04
CA VAL A 333 -25.32 31.11 5.40
C VAL A 333 -24.47 31.12 4.14
N ALA A 334 -23.88 32.28 3.81
CA ALA A 334 -22.97 32.39 2.68
C ALA A 334 -21.61 31.74 2.98
N ALA A 335 -20.99 31.17 1.95
CA ALA A 335 -19.59 30.76 2.00
C ALA A 335 -18.69 31.95 2.35
N ARG A 336 -17.68 31.72 3.20
CA ARG A 336 -16.69 32.74 3.57
C ARG A 336 -15.37 32.10 3.93
N GLY A 337 -14.27 32.63 3.40
CA GLY A 337 -12.93 32.44 3.95
C GLY A 337 -12.51 33.66 4.78
N ARG A 338 -11.73 33.45 5.83
CA ARG A 338 -11.05 34.51 6.58
C ARG A 338 -9.57 34.21 6.61
N THR A 339 -8.77 35.20 6.25
CA THR A 339 -7.31 35.15 6.35
C THR A 339 -6.85 36.18 7.37
N LEU A 340 -5.93 35.81 8.25
CA LEU A 340 -5.34 36.69 9.25
C LEU A 340 -3.84 36.41 9.40
N VAL A 341 -3.12 37.41 9.92
CA VAL A 341 -1.74 37.25 10.37
C VAL A 341 -1.68 37.51 11.86
N LEU A 342 -1.02 36.63 12.60
CA LEU A 342 -0.84 36.75 14.04
C LEU A 342 0.61 36.51 14.47
N ASP A 343 0.92 36.94 15.68
CA ASP A 343 2.16 36.58 16.38
C ASP A 343 2.02 35.21 17.06
N ALA A 344 2.92 34.29 16.77
CA ALA A 344 2.89 32.95 17.34
C ALA A 344 3.19 32.94 18.85
N ALA A 345 3.86 33.96 19.39
CA ALA A 345 4.21 33.99 20.81
C ALA A 345 3.00 34.30 21.71
N ASP A 346 2.07 35.13 21.26
CA ASP A 346 0.96 35.63 22.09
C ASP A 346 -0.43 35.62 21.42
N GLY A 347 -0.52 35.22 20.15
CA GLY A 347 -1.79 35.15 19.41
C GLY A 347 -2.30 36.50 18.93
N SER A 348 -1.53 37.59 19.06
CA SER A 348 -1.96 38.92 18.68
C SER A 348 -2.17 39.04 17.18
N VAL A 349 -3.42 39.31 16.77
CA VAL A 349 -3.79 39.50 15.38
C VAL A 349 -3.30 40.87 14.88
N THR A 350 -2.47 40.85 13.84
CA THR A 350 -1.96 42.07 13.19
C THR A 350 -2.98 42.64 12.21
N TRP A 351 -3.60 41.77 11.40
CA TRP A 351 -4.71 42.10 10.53
C TRP A 351 -5.53 40.86 10.24
N GLN A 352 -6.78 41.06 9.82
CA GLN A 352 -7.67 40.02 9.33
C GLN A 352 -8.45 40.55 8.13
N THR A 353 -8.79 39.67 7.19
CA THR A 353 -9.50 40.02 5.95
C THR A 353 -10.44 38.88 5.56
N ASP A 354 -11.69 39.23 5.29
CA ASP A 354 -12.70 38.30 4.82
C ASP A 354 -12.71 38.22 3.30
N SER A 355 -12.94 37.02 2.78
CA SER A 355 -13.15 36.69 1.37
C SER A 355 -14.45 35.88 1.26
N MET A 356 -15.18 36.04 0.15
CA MET A 356 -16.33 35.17 -0.14
C MET A 356 -15.90 33.80 -0.70
N LEU A 357 -14.60 33.59 -0.86
CA LEU A 357 -13.98 32.36 -1.34
C LEU A 357 -13.32 31.63 -0.18
N TYR A 358 -13.37 30.30 -0.21
CA TYR A 358 -12.61 29.42 0.68
C TYR A 358 -11.12 29.55 0.40
N ASN A 359 -10.30 29.84 1.40
CA ASN A 359 -8.86 29.83 1.28
C ASN A 359 -8.35 28.38 1.32
N ARG A 360 -7.54 27.99 0.33
CA ARG A 360 -7.16 26.59 0.09
C ARG A 360 -5.68 26.31 0.28
N GLN A 361 -4.82 27.28 0.04
CA GLN A 361 -3.38 27.09 0.18
C GLN A 361 -2.75 28.48 0.19
N MET A 362 -1.83 28.72 1.11
CA MET A 362 -1.11 29.98 1.24
C MET A 362 0.40 29.74 1.09
N ARG A 363 1.11 30.64 0.41
CA ARG A 363 2.57 30.60 0.29
C ARG A 363 3.13 32.00 0.46
N LEU A 364 4.29 32.11 1.11
CA LEU A 364 4.98 33.40 1.27
C LEU A 364 5.71 33.77 -0.02
N ASP A 365 5.37 34.92 -0.60
CA ASP A 365 6.20 35.62 -1.56
C ASP A 365 7.01 36.68 -0.81
N SER A 366 8.21 36.26 -0.36
CA SER A 366 9.11 37.12 0.41
C SER A 366 9.69 38.25 -0.43
N GLY A 367 9.84 38.05 -1.75
CA GLY A 367 10.36 39.04 -2.69
C GLY A 367 9.44 40.26 -2.82
N ARG A 368 8.12 40.04 -2.90
CA ARG A 368 7.12 41.12 -2.98
C ARG A 368 6.43 41.41 -1.65
N ARG A 369 6.84 40.74 -0.57
CA ARG A 369 6.33 40.92 0.80
C ARG A 369 4.81 40.74 0.89
N ARG A 370 4.34 39.61 0.38
CA ARG A 370 2.91 39.26 0.36
C ARG A 370 2.70 37.78 0.60
N ILE A 371 1.48 37.42 0.98
CA ILE A 371 1.01 36.05 0.97
C ILE A 371 0.29 35.83 -0.35
N VAL A 372 0.58 34.73 -1.03
CA VAL A 372 -0.15 34.29 -2.23
C VAL A 372 -1.05 33.16 -1.81
N ALA A 373 -2.31 33.20 -2.21
CA ALA A 373 -3.27 32.18 -1.87
C ALA A 373 -3.98 31.65 -3.11
N ILE A 374 -4.31 30.37 -3.10
CA ILE A 374 -5.39 29.84 -3.92
C ILE A 374 -6.67 29.95 -3.09
N GLU A 375 -7.68 30.60 -3.64
CA GLU A 375 -9.01 30.72 -3.03
C GLU A 375 -10.08 30.26 -4.00
N GLN A 376 -11.13 29.63 -3.50
CA GLN A 376 -12.10 28.96 -4.36
C GLN A 376 -13.53 29.21 -3.89
N SER A 377 -14.46 29.38 -4.82
CA SER A 377 -15.88 29.50 -4.49
C SER A 377 -16.49 28.19 -4.04
N ASP A 378 -17.66 28.29 -3.40
CA ASP A 378 -18.55 27.15 -3.22
C ASP A 378 -19.10 26.67 -4.57
N ALA A 379 -19.13 25.35 -4.78
CA ALA A 379 -19.59 24.71 -6.02
C ALA A 379 -20.93 25.21 -6.53
N THR A 380 -21.83 25.49 -5.58
CA THR A 380 -23.22 25.86 -5.86
C THR A 380 -23.34 27.33 -6.31
N ASP A 381 -22.31 28.15 -6.04
CA ASP A 381 -22.21 29.51 -6.54
C ASP A 381 -21.50 29.58 -7.88
N ALA A 382 -20.36 28.90 -7.99
CA ALA A 382 -19.56 28.74 -9.21
C ALA A 382 -18.45 27.68 -9.00
N VAL A 383 -18.07 26.96 -10.06
CA VAL A 383 -16.77 26.29 -10.15
C VAL A 383 -15.74 27.35 -10.57
N HIS A 384 -15.14 28.00 -9.58
CA HIS A 384 -14.24 29.13 -9.79
C HIS A 384 -13.15 29.17 -8.72
N TYR A 385 -11.94 29.52 -9.13
CA TYR A 385 -10.85 29.82 -8.20
C TYR A 385 -10.08 31.08 -8.59
N GLU A 386 -9.49 31.73 -7.60
CA GLU A 386 -8.60 32.88 -7.74
C GLU A 386 -7.21 32.57 -7.19
N VAL A 387 -6.19 33.06 -7.88
CA VAL A 387 -4.88 33.31 -7.28
C VAL A 387 -4.95 34.71 -6.66
N ALA A 388 -5.05 34.76 -5.33
CA ALA A 388 -5.13 36.00 -4.56
C ALA A 388 -3.77 36.36 -3.94
N ALA A 389 -3.59 37.64 -3.64
CA ALA A 389 -2.45 38.15 -2.89
C ALA A 389 -2.91 39.02 -1.72
N TYR A 390 -2.22 38.91 -0.60
CA TYR A 390 -2.43 39.73 0.60
C TYR A 390 -1.14 40.48 0.93
N ASP A 391 -1.21 41.80 0.98
CA ASP A 391 -0.08 42.60 1.46
C ASP A 391 0.26 42.21 2.91
N LEU A 392 1.52 41.84 3.16
CA LEU A 392 1.93 41.25 4.44
C LEU A 392 1.71 42.21 5.63
N LYS A 393 1.73 43.52 5.39
CA LYS A 393 1.60 44.55 6.44
C LYS A 393 0.15 44.94 6.71
N THR A 394 -0.66 45.09 5.67
CA THR A 394 -2.00 45.69 5.73
C THR A 394 -3.13 44.68 5.62
N GLY A 395 -2.87 43.47 5.11
CA GLY A 395 -3.89 42.49 4.80
C GLY A 395 -4.71 42.82 3.56
N HIS A 396 -4.36 43.87 2.80
CA HIS A 396 -5.11 44.23 1.60
C HIS A 396 -5.06 43.09 0.58
N ARG A 397 -6.24 42.51 0.30
CA ARG A 397 -6.44 41.43 -0.66
C ARG A 397 -6.57 41.98 -2.07
N THR A 398 -5.83 41.40 -3.02
CA THR A 398 -5.94 41.65 -4.46
C THR A 398 -6.03 40.35 -5.22
N THR A 399 -6.95 40.24 -6.17
CA THR A 399 -7.00 39.12 -7.12
C THR A 399 -5.94 39.32 -8.20
N LEU A 400 -5.05 38.33 -8.37
CA LEU A 400 -4.03 38.34 -9.42
C LEU A 400 -4.49 37.65 -10.70
N GLN A 401 -5.41 36.70 -10.56
CA GLN A 401 -6.06 35.96 -11.64
C GLN A 401 -7.31 35.25 -11.10
N GLY A 402 -8.35 35.14 -11.91
CA GLY A 402 -9.51 34.26 -11.67
C GLY A 402 -9.65 33.25 -12.80
N ARG A 403 -10.17 32.06 -12.48
CA ARG A 403 -10.42 30.98 -13.46
C ARG A 403 -11.73 30.26 -13.17
N ASP A 404 -12.48 30.05 -14.24
CA ASP A 404 -13.76 29.35 -14.22
C ASP A 404 -13.61 27.93 -14.78
N ASN A 405 -14.46 27.02 -14.29
CA ASN A 405 -14.61 25.64 -14.81
C ASN A 405 -13.34 24.77 -14.70
N VAL A 406 -12.47 25.11 -13.75
CA VAL A 406 -11.28 24.33 -13.36
C VAL A 406 -11.12 24.37 -11.84
N VAL A 407 -10.50 23.34 -11.27
CA VAL A 407 -10.20 23.26 -9.83
C VAL A 407 -8.69 23.27 -9.62
N PRO A 408 -8.16 24.10 -8.72
CA PRO A 408 -6.74 24.11 -8.39
C PRO A 408 -6.38 22.93 -7.48
N THR A 409 -5.27 22.25 -7.78
CA THR A 409 -4.80 21.08 -7.05
C THR A 409 -3.39 21.25 -6.47
N ALA A 410 -2.68 22.36 -6.72
CA ALA A 410 -1.41 22.71 -6.06
C ALA A 410 -0.98 24.17 -6.33
N LEU A 411 -0.30 24.78 -5.36
CA LEU A 411 0.39 26.07 -5.45
C LEU A 411 1.86 25.96 -5.00
N ALA A 412 2.77 26.49 -5.82
CA ALA A 412 4.13 26.80 -5.41
C ALA A 412 4.51 28.23 -5.76
N VAL A 413 5.26 28.87 -4.84
CA VAL A 413 5.92 30.16 -5.05
C VAL A 413 7.41 29.91 -4.99
N GLY A 414 8.16 30.37 -5.99
CA GLY A 414 9.60 30.20 -5.96
C GLY A 414 10.33 30.85 -7.11
N ASP A 415 11.63 30.62 -7.13
CA ASP A 415 12.54 31.23 -8.08
C ASP A 415 12.82 30.28 -9.27
N LEU A 416 11.98 30.35 -10.31
CA LEU A 416 12.22 29.60 -11.55
C LEU A 416 13.12 30.38 -12.52
N GLY A 417 13.07 31.72 -12.51
CA GLY A 417 13.80 32.60 -13.42
C GLY A 417 15.14 33.20 -12.91
N GLY A 418 15.57 32.92 -11.68
CA GLY A 418 16.74 33.49 -10.99
C GLY A 418 16.50 34.72 -10.10
N LYS A 419 15.24 35.09 -9.83
CA LYS A 419 14.83 36.08 -8.82
C LYS A 419 13.69 35.54 -7.94
N ALA A 420 13.84 35.68 -6.62
CA ALA A 420 12.85 35.22 -5.63
C ALA A 420 11.44 35.81 -5.86
N GLY A 421 10.44 34.92 -5.98
CA GLY A 421 9.01 35.27 -6.07
C GLY A 421 8.52 35.68 -7.46
N ASP A 422 9.37 35.63 -8.50
CA ASP A 422 9.03 36.11 -9.85
C ASP A 422 8.00 35.25 -10.59
N GLU A 423 7.85 33.98 -10.19
CA GLU A 423 6.92 33.05 -10.79
C GLU A 423 6.09 32.27 -9.77
N TYR A 424 4.85 31.99 -10.13
CA TYR A 424 3.97 31.06 -9.41
C TYR A 424 3.68 29.87 -10.28
N ALA A 425 3.70 28.68 -9.69
CA ALA A 425 3.24 27.46 -10.32
C ALA A 425 1.90 27.05 -9.72
N VAL A 426 0.91 26.77 -10.57
CA VAL A 426 -0.42 26.29 -10.17
C VAL A 426 -0.73 25.03 -10.97
N ALA A 427 -1.11 23.95 -10.28
CA ALA A 427 -1.73 22.79 -10.92
C ALA A 427 -3.25 22.96 -10.89
N GLU A 428 -3.94 22.64 -11.99
CA GLU A 428 -5.39 22.73 -12.10
C GLU A 428 -5.98 21.59 -12.93
N SER A 429 -7.15 21.09 -12.55
CA SER A 429 -7.88 20.04 -13.25
C SER A 429 -9.13 20.61 -13.95
N SER A 430 -9.35 20.21 -15.20
CA SER A 430 -10.57 20.45 -15.97
C SER A 430 -11.41 19.18 -16.06
N PHE A 431 -12.71 19.32 -16.38
CA PHE A 431 -13.65 18.22 -16.34
C PHE A 431 -14.44 18.09 -17.64
N ASP A 432 -14.96 16.89 -17.90
CA ASP A 432 -15.94 16.63 -18.95
C ASP A 432 -17.39 16.75 -18.43
N GLU A 433 -18.37 16.47 -19.30
CA GLU A 433 -19.79 16.51 -18.97
C GLU A 433 -20.24 15.45 -17.93
N ASN A 434 -19.42 14.43 -17.69
CA ASN A 434 -19.67 13.38 -16.71
C ASN A 434 -19.03 13.67 -15.35
N PHE A 435 -18.36 14.82 -15.21
CA PHE A 435 -17.56 15.22 -14.05
C PHE A 435 -16.33 14.34 -13.81
N LEU A 436 -15.79 13.75 -14.87
CA LEU A 436 -14.48 13.09 -14.84
C LEU A 436 -13.40 14.11 -15.19
N VAL A 437 -12.20 13.92 -14.66
CA VAL A 437 -11.06 14.80 -15.00
C VAL A 437 -10.69 14.58 -16.47
N SER A 438 -10.86 15.60 -17.30
CA SER A 438 -10.48 15.55 -18.71
C SER A 438 -9.00 15.88 -18.92
N ALA A 439 -8.43 16.74 -18.07
CA ALA A 439 -7.02 17.06 -18.08
C ALA A 439 -6.56 17.69 -16.75
N ASN A 440 -5.31 17.45 -16.37
CA ASN A 440 -4.60 18.21 -15.34
C ASN A 440 -3.51 19.08 -16.01
N THR A 441 -3.43 20.35 -15.64
CA THR A 441 -2.50 21.33 -16.22
C THR A 441 -1.67 21.98 -15.13
N VAL A 442 -0.34 21.82 -15.21
CA VAL A 442 0.62 22.63 -14.46
C VAL A 442 0.94 23.89 -15.25
N ARG A 443 0.76 25.06 -14.64
CA ARG A 443 0.97 26.37 -15.25
C ARG A 443 1.97 27.16 -14.46
N VAL A 444 2.91 27.78 -15.15
CA VAL A 444 3.79 28.78 -14.55
C VAL A 444 3.42 30.16 -15.07
N VAL A 445 3.12 31.06 -14.13
CA VAL A 445 2.62 32.40 -14.40
C VAL A 445 3.52 33.45 -13.75
N ASN A 446 3.48 34.68 -14.26
CA ASN A 446 4.27 35.78 -13.69
C ASN A 446 3.69 36.24 -12.35
N GLY A 447 4.55 36.51 -11.35
CA GLY A 447 4.11 36.98 -10.04
C GLY A 447 3.38 38.33 -10.08
N ASP A 448 3.78 39.28 -10.93
CA ASP A 448 3.15 40.62 -10.99
C ASP A 448 1.72 40.56 -11.56
N SER A 449 1.42 39.54 -12.37
CA SER A 449 0.10 39.28 -12.94
C SER A 449 0.02 37.80 -13.33
N ALA A 450 -0.77 37.03 -12.57
CA ALA A 450 -0.95 35.60 -12.79
C ALA A 450 -1.66 35.29 -14.13
N ASP A 451 -2.23 36.30 -14.80
CA ASP A 451 -2.75 36.17 -16.18
C ASP A 451 -1.67 36.02 -17.25
N ARG A 452 -0.42 36.39 -16.95
CA ARG A 452 0.70 36.26 -17.89
C ARG A 452 1.33 34.88 -17.77
N LEU A 453 0.79 33.94 -18.54
CA LEU A 453 1.35 32.60 -18.69
C LEU A 453 2.78 32.65 -19.24
N ARG A 454 3.71 31.98 -18.57
CA ARG A 454 5.08 31.74 -19.06
C ARG A 454 5.14 30.47 -19.88
N TRP A 455 4.62 29.38 -19.32
CA TRP A 455 4.47 28.07 -19.95
C TRP A 455 3.45 27.25 -19.17
N SER A 456 2.94 26.19 -19.80
CA SER A 456 2.11 25.18 -19.17
C SER A 456 2.48 23.78 -19.68
N HIS A 457 2.16 22.78 -18.88
CA HIS A 457 2.25 21.37 -19.23
C HIS A 457 0.91 20.71 -18.86
N THR A 458 0.31 19.96 -19.79
CA THR A 458 -1.00 19.36 -19.61
C THR A 458 -0.92 17.86 -19.83
N VAL A 459 -1.41 17.10 -18.86
CA VAL A 459 -1.71 15.67 -18.97
C VAL A 459 -3.19 15.56 -19.26
N LYS A 460 -3.55 14.90 -20.36
CA LYS A 460 -4.95 14.64 -20.72
C LYS A 460 -5.33 13.24 -20.28
N ARG A 461 -6.62 13.01 -20.09
CA ARG A 461 -7.16 11.67 -20.03
C ARG A 461 -6.95 10.97 -21.37
N ASP A 462 -6.64 9.67 -21.33
CA ASP A 462 -6.61 8.84 -22.53
C ASP A 462 -8.03 8.64 -23.08
N ASP A 463 -8.19 8.76 -24.41
CA ASP A 463 -9.50 8.77 -25.06
C ASP A 463 -10.26 7.43 -24.92
N ASP A 464 -9.54 6.34 -24.62
CA ASP A 464 -10.05 4.97 -24.58
C ASP A 464 -10.40 4.46 -23.16
N ASP A 465 -9.99 5.16 -22.09
CA ASP A 465 -9.94 4.56 -20.73
C ASP A 465 -11.14 4.84 -19.82
N GLY A 466 -12.17 5.57 -20.24
CA GLY A 466 -13.40 5.75 -19.43
C GLY A 466 -13.26 6.48 -18.07
N ASP A 467 -12.04 6.67 -17.56
CA ASP A 467 -11.72 7.11 -16.20
C ASP A 467 -11.42 8.62 -16.10
N SER A 468 -10.62 9.06 -15.13
CA SER A 468 -10.17 10.46 -14.97
C SER A 468 -8.69 10.57 -15.36
N ALA A 469 -8.26 11.74 -15.87
CA ALA A 469 -6.85 12.02 -16.08
C ALA A 469 -6.09 12.03 -14.75
N ALA A 470 -4.81 11.63 -14.76
CA ALA A 470 -3.94 11.71 -13.59
C ALA A 470 -3.81 13.16 -13.08
N ASN A 471 -3.92 13.34 -11.77
CA ASN A 471 -3.86 14.65 -11.12
C ASN A 471 -2.47 14.93 -10.52
N THR A 472 -2.05 16.19 -10.56
CA THR A 472 -0.88 16.69 -9.82
C THR A 472 -1.33 17.25 -8.46
N PHE A 473 -0.76 16.77 -7.37
CA PHE A 473 -1.09 17.23 -6.01
C PHE A 473 0.08 17.91 -5.28
N GLY A 474 1.31 17.73 -5.76
CA GLY A 474 2.50 18.36 -5.19
C GLY A 474 3.20 19.27 -6.17
N LEU A 475 3.52 20.49 -5.75
CA LEU A 475 4.42 21.40 -6.47
C LEU A 475 5.44 22.01 -5.50
N SER A 476 6.71 21.98 -5.92
CA SER A 476 7.83 22.58 -5.19
C SER A 476 8.80 23.23 -6.15
N VAL A 477 9.40 24.36 -5.77
CA VAL A 477 10.42 25.05 -6.60
C VAL A 477 11.75 25.04 -5.87
N ALA A 478 12.80 24.54 -6.53
CA ALA A 478 14.15 24.54 -6.00
C ALA A 478 15.19 24.59 -7.12
N ALA A 479 16.28 25.32 -6.89
CA ALA A 479 17.42 25.42 -7.82
C ALA A 479 17.01 25.72 -9.29
N GLY A 480 16.04 26.62 -9.50
CA GLY A 480 15.57 26.98 -10.85
C GLY A 480 14.77 25.89 -11.56
N LYS A 481 14.23 24.91 -10.83
CA LYS A 481 13.42 23.80 -11.34
C LYS A 481 12.09 23.75 -10.61
N LEU A 482 11.06 23.29 -11.33
CA LEU A 482 9.77 22.94 -10.75
C LEU A 482 9.72 21.42 -10.59
N VAL A 483 9.47 20.96 -9.38
CA VAL A 483 9.21 19.56 -9.06
C VAL A 483 7.71 19.39 -8.92
N SER A 484 7.16 18.38 -9.58
CA SER A 484 5.75 18.04 -9.61
C SER A 484 5.57 16.59 -9.19
N ALA A 485 4.65 16.35 -8.27
CA ALA A 485 4.25 15.03 -7.79
C ALA A 485 2.76 14.81 -8.04
N GLY A 486 2.39 13.63 -8.49
CA GLY A 486 1.01 13.34 -8.90
C GLY A 486 0.74 11.86 -9.10
N GLN A 487 -0.51 11.55 -9.38
CA GLN A 487 -0.95 10.21 -9.78
C GLN A 487 -0.28 9.77 -11.09
N ASP A 488 -0.33 8.47 -11.34
CA ASP A 488 -0.01 7.86 -12.62
C ASP A 488 -1.07 6.79 -12.91
N ASN A 489 -1.89 7.05 -13.93
CA ASN A 489 -3.04 6.21 -14.26
C ASN A 489 -2.71 5.16 -15.33
N ASP A 490 -1.43 5.04 -15.71
CA ASP A 490 -0.98 3.94 -16.55
C ASP A 490 -1.42 2.62 -15.86
N ASN A 491 -2.11 1.74 -16.60
CA ASN A 491 -2.65 0.46 -16.09
C ASN A 491 -3.72 0.57 -14.97
N PHE A 492 -4.49 1.65 -14.92
CA PHE A 492 -5.50 1.89 -13.86
C PHE A 492 -6.58 0.81 -13.73
N ASP A 493 -7.05 0.24 -14.85
CA ASP A 493 -8.15 -0.75 -14.87
C ASP A 493 -7.72 -2.20 -14.69
N VAL A 494 -6.41 -2.45 -14.73
CA VAL A 494 -5.85 -3.80 -14.67
C VAL A 494 -5.09 -4.02 -13.36
N PRO A 495 -4.95 -5.29 -12.91
CA PRO A 495 -4.28 -5.63 -11.65
C PRO A 495 -2.91 -4.98 -11.42
N GLU A 496 -2.17 -4.67 -12.48
CA GLU A 496 -0.85 -4.04 -12.40
C GLU A 496 -0.84 -2.70 -11.64
N ASN A 497 -1.90 -1.89 -11.75
CA ASN A 497 -2.07 -0.62 -11.04
C ASN A 497 -3.56 -0.32 -10.78
N ARG A 498 -4.32 -1.32 -10.33
CA ARG A 498 -5.76 -1.20 -10.14
C ARG A 498 -6.11 0.01 -9.27
N GLY A 499 -6.97 0.88 -9.79
CA GLY A 499 -7.43 2.08 -9.08
C GLY A 499 -6.35 3.15 -8.86
N GLY A 500 -5.19 3.06 -9.52
CA GLY A 500 -4.09 4.03 -9.37
C GLY A 500 -3.39 3.96 -8.01
N THR A 501 -3.44 2.79 -7.36
CA THR A 501 -2.95 2.59 -5.99
C THR A 501 -1.44 2.36 -5.91
N ARG A 502 -0.81 1.94 -7.02
CA ARG A 502 0.60 1.50 -7.03
C ARG A 502 1.52 2.45 -7.78
N TYR A 503 1.01 3.11 -8.81
CA TYR A 503 1.82 3.98 -9.66
C TYR A 503 1.63 5.44 -9.30
N ALA A 504 2.72 6.18 -9.39
CA ALA A 504 2.73 7.62 -9.21
C ALA A 504 3.79 8.27 -10.09
N SER A 505 3.77 9.59 -10.19
CA SER A 505 4.68 10.35 -11.04
C SER A 505 5.43 11.42 -10.27
N LEU A 506 6.75 11.51 -10.51
CA LEU A 506 7.62 12.59 -10.09
C LEU A 506 8.25 13.21 -11.34
N THR A 507 7.79 14.41 -11.70
CA THR A 507 8.23 15.11 -12.91
C THR A 507 8.99 16.39 -12.53
N VAL A 508 10.19 16.57 -13.10
CA VAL A 508 10.98 17.78 -12.88
C VAL A 508 11.12 18.58 -14.16
N PHE A 509 10.65 19.82 -14.12
CA PHE A 509 10.71 20.75 -15.24
C PHE A 509 11.89 21.72 -15.08
N SER A 510 12.50 22.06 -16.21
CA SER A 510 13.37 23.23 -16.32
C SER A 510 12.58 24.53 -16.14
N ALA A 511 13.28 25.63 -15.87
CA ALA A 511 12.71 26.98 -15.83
C ALA A 511 11.84 27.36 -17.06
N LYS A 512 12.13 26.75 -18.22
CA LYS A 512 11.43 27.00 -19.50
C LYS A 512 10.26 26.05 -19.76
N GLY A 513 9.94 25.15 -18.83
CA GLY A 513 8.81 24.22 -18.95
C GLY A 513 9.10 22.91 -19.68
N ALA A 514 10.33 22.69 -20.16
CA ALA A 514 10.71 21.37 -20.67
C ALA A 514 10.92 20.39 -19.51
N VAL A 515 10.39 19.16 -19.63
CA VAL A 515 10.68 18.05 -18.72
C VAL A 515 12.19 17.80 -18.74
N ALA A 516 12.86 18.03 -17.62
CA ALA A 516 14.28 17.78 -17.45
C ALA A 516 14.54 16.29 -17.18
N TRP A 517 13.69 15.66 -16.37
CA TRP A 517 13.64 14.23 -16.13
C TRP A 517 12.31 13.86 -15.43
N GLN A 518 11.98 12.58 -15.42
CA GLN A 518 10.77 12.04 -14.80
C GLN A 518 11.04 10.65 -14.20
N SER A 519 10.38 10.33 -13.09
CA SER A 519 10.18 8.99 -12.55
C SER A 519 8.67 8.70 -12.55
N LYS A 520 8.26 7.53 -13.02
CA LYS A 520 6.85 7.11 -13.18
C LYS A 520 6.68 5.66 -12.68
N GLY A 521 5.45 5.17 -12.56
CA GLY A 521 5.18 3.84 -12.03
C GLY A 521 5.47 3.70 -10.53
N VAL A 522 6.02 2.55 -10.14
CA VAL A 522 6.32 2.19 -8.74
C VAL A 522 7.37 3.06 -8.05
N ALA A 523 8.07 3.93 -8.79
CA ALA A 523 9.14 4.79 -8.27
C ALA A 523 8.80 6.29 -8.21
N GLY A 524 7.51 6.64 -8.36
CA GLY A 524 7.02 8.00 -8.22
C GLY A 524 6.52 8.35 -6.81
N THR A 525 5.82 9.48 -6.67
CA THR A 525 5.08 9.84 -5.47
C THR A 525 3.83 10.62 -5.87
N ALA A 526 2.73 10.35 -5.18
CA ALA A 526 1.45 10.96 -5.54
C ALA A 526 1.34 12.43 -5.07
N MET A 527 2.14 12.85 -4.07
CA MET A 527 1.94 14.18 -3.46
C MET A 527 3.18 14.77 -2.78
N TYR A 528 3.76 14.05 -1.82
CA TYR A 528 4.76 14.64 -0.92
C TYR A 528 6.17 14.57 -1.50
N THR A 529 6.87 15.71 -1.45
CA THR A 529 8.28 15.83 -1.84
C THR A 529 9.05 16.58 -0.77
N ASP A 530 10.23 16.06 -0.44
CA ASP A 530 11.20 16.74 0.40
C ASP A 530 12.42 17.10 -0.44
N ILE A 531 12.73 18.39 -0.50
CA ILE A 531 13.87 18.90 -1.25
C ILE A 531 14.89 19.45 -0.26
N TYR A 532 16.06 18.82 -0.23
CA TYR A 532 17.15 19.23 0.65
C TYR A 532 18.45 19.38 -0.14
N SER A 533 19.40 20.11 0.43
CA SER A 533 20.74 20.28 -0.14
C SER A 533 21.80 19.95 0.88
N ASP A 534 22.85 19.28 0.43
CA ASP A 534 24.04 18.93 1.21
C ASP A 534 25.32 19.18 0.39
N THR A 535 26.43 18.61 0.83
CA THR A 535 27.72 18.74 0.12
C THR A 535 27.76 18.03 -1.25
N ALA A 536 26.87 17.07 -1.50
CA ALA A 536 26.79 16.31 -2.76
C ALA A 536 25.84 16.97 -3.79
N GLY A 537 24.97 17.87 -3.35
CA GLY A 537 24.12 18.70 -4.20
C GLY A 537 22.72 18.88 -3.63
N THR A 538 21.77 19.16 -4.52
CA THR A 538 20.34 19.22 -4.19
C THR A 538 19.66 17.92 -4.62
N HIS A 539 18.80 17.42 -3.74
CA HIS A 539 18.17 16.12 -3.82
C HIS A 539 16.66 16.25 -3.68
N VAL A 540 15.93 15.32 -4.28
CA VAL A 540 14.50 15.13 -4.04
C VAL A 540 14.34 13.78 -3.36
N ARG A 541 13.71 13.77 -2.19
CA ARG A 541 13.35 12.57 -1.44
C ARG A 541 11.83 12.44 -1.37
N VAL A 542 11.36 11.22 -1.56
CA VAL A 542 9.93 10.87 -1.62
C VAL A 542 9.70 9.53 -0.94
N ILE A 543 8.47 9.27 -0.54
CA ILE A 543 7.99 7.91 -0.23
C ILE A 543 7.11 7.49 -1.39
N ASP A 544 7.42 6.35 -2.00
CA ASP A 544 6.61 5.78 -3.08
C ASP A 544 5.41 4.99 -2.55
N PRO A 545 4.44 4.61 -3.40
CA PRO A 545 3.29 3.81 -2.97
C PRO A 545 3.64 2.41 -2.43
N GLY A 546 4.84 1.89 -2.72
CA GLY A 546 5.34 0.63 -2.17
C GLY A 546 6.09 0.80 -0.84
N GLU A 547 5.92 1.92 -0.15
CA GLU A 547 6.54 2.21 1.15
C GLU A 547 8.08 2.24 1.12
N ASN A 548 8.67 2.80 0.06
CA ASN A 548 10.11 3.00 -0.03
C ASN A 548 10.47 4.48 -0.03
N ILE A 549 11.43 4.86 0.81
CA ILE A 549 12.07 6.17 0.71
C ILE A 549 13.03 6.15 -0.48
N ARG A 550 12.72 6.93 -1.53
CA ARG A 550 13.58 7.10 -2.71
C ARG A 550 14.24 8.47 -2.69
N THR A 551 15.54 8.51 -3.01
CA THR A 551 16.28 9.76 -3.19
C THR A 551 16.84 9.85 -4.60
N PHE A 552 16.57 10.98 -5.26
CA PHE A 552 17.04 11.30 -6.59
C PHE A 552 17.84 12.60 -6.59
N LYS A 553 18.88 12.66 -7.42
CA LYS A 553 19.59 13.91 -7.67
C LYS A 553 18.69 14.87 -8.46
N LEU A 554 18.37 16.03 -7.89
CA LEU A 554 17.45 17.00 -8.52
C LEU A 554 17.95 17.46 -9.91
N ALA A 555 19.27 17.50 -10.11
CA ALA A 555 19.87 17.99 -11.35
C ALA A 555 19.48 17.15 -12.59
N ASN A 556 19.43 15.82 -12.45
CA ASN A 556 19.37 14.88 -13.58
C ASN A 556 18.53 13.61 -13.34
N GLY A 557 17.88 13.47 -12.19
CA GLY A 557 17.00 12.34 -11.89
C GLY A 557 17.72 11.03 -11.59
N LYS A 558 19.06 11.05 -11.44
CA LYS A 558 19.80 9.85 -11.06
C LYS A 558 19.29 9.36 -9.71
N ALA A 559 18.79 8.13 -9.65
CA ALA A 559 18.50 7.45 -8.39
C ALA A 559 19.80 7.29 -7.59
N GLU A 560 19.79 7.77 -6.35
CA GLU A 560 20.94 7.71 -5.45
C GLU A 560 20.76 6.66 -4.37
N LYS A 561 19.52 6.44 -3.91
CA LYS A 561 19.22 5.54 -2.80
C LYS A 561 17.77 5.12 -2.76
N VAL A 562 17.55 3.87 -2.35
CA VAL A 562 16.26 3.32 -1.91
C VAL A 562 16.45 2.84 -0.47
N THR A 563 15.56 3.25 0.43
CA THR A 563 15.50 2.75 1.81
C THR A 563 14.10 2.17 2.01
N PRO A 564 13.93 0.84 1.96
CA PRO A 564 12.62 0.23 2.17
C PRO A 564 12.17 0.45 3.61
N LEU A 565 10.92 0.85 3.79
CA LEU A 565 10.27 0.83 5.10
C LEU A 565 9.69 -0.57 5.32
N GLN A 566 9.58 -0.98 6.59
CA GLN A 566 8.99 -2.29 6.89
C GLN A 566 7.47 -2.21 6.73
N GLY A 567 7.01 -2.29 5.48
CA GLY A 567 5.61 -2.29 5.10
C GLY A 567 4.90 -3.60 5.46
N ASP A 568 3.87 -3.94 4.69
CA ASP A 568 3.16 -5.19 4.84
C ASP A 568 4.09 -6.36 4.52
N VAL A 569 4.18 -7.29 5.45
CA VAL A 569 4.94 -8.55 5.31
C VAL A 569 3.94 -9.67 5.05
N SER A 570 4.06 -10.33 3.92
CA SER A 570 3.14 -11.38 3.46
C SER A 570 3.81 -12.72 3.23
N HIS A 571 5.15 -12.73 3.15
CA HIS A 571 5.96 -13.92 2.89
C HIS A 571 7.04 -14.05 3.97
N ALA A 572 7.28 -15.30 4.39
CA ALA A 572 8.32 -15.62 5.35
C ALA A 572 8.89 -17.01 5.12
N ALA A 573 10.16 -17.18 5.47
CA ALA A 573 10.85 -18.47 5.52
C ALA A 573 11.73 -18.52 6.77
N SER A 574 12.29 -19.68 7.09
CA SER A 574 13.21 -19.81 8.22
C SER A 574 14.41 -20.70 7.95
N ALA A 575 15.56 -20.29 8.47
CA ALA A 575 16.81 -21.04 8.39
C ALA A 575 17.79 -20.60 9.49
N ASP A 576 18.72 -21.46 9.92
CA ASP A 576 19.79 -21.09 10.86
C ASP A 576 20.88 -20.23 10.16
N LEU A 577 20.72 -18.89 10.20
CA LEU A 577 21.57 -17.96 9.46
C LEU A 577 22.84 -17.59 10.25
N ASP A 578 22.77 -17.61 11.58
CA ASP A 578 23.87 -17.23 12.46
C ASP A 578 24.68 -18.42 13.02
N LYS A 579 24.19 -19.65 12.83
CA LYS A 579 24.75 -20.94 13.27
C LYS A 579 24.66 -21.19 14.76
N ASP A 580 23.60 -20.70 15.40
CA ASP A 580 23.32 -21.00 16.82
C ASP A 580 22.55 -22.32 17.02
N GLY A 581 22.14 -22.98 15.92
CA GLY A 581 21.40 -24.23 15.93
C GLY A 581 19.88 -24.06 16.04
N LYS A 582 19.37 -22.85 15.90
CA LYS A 582 17.94 -22.51 15.88
C LYS A 582 17.62 -21.74 14.60
N ASN A 583 16.37 -21.82 14.16
CA ASN A 583 15.99 -21.14 12.93
C ASN A 583 15.78 -19.64 13.17
N ASP A 584 16.33 -18.83 12.26
CA ASP A 584 16.05 -17.41 12.13
C ASP A 584 14.90 -17.19 11.16
N LEU A 585 14.20 -16.06 11.30
CA LEU A 585 13.03 -15.71 10.50
C LEU A 585 13.41 -14.69 9.42
N ILE A 586 13.14 -15.02 8.16
CA ILE A 586 13.31 -14.14 7.00
C ILE A 586 11.92 -13.68 6.54
N MET A 587 11.77 -12.38 6.27
CA MET A 587 10.46 -11.78 5.98
C MET A 587 10.54 -10.71 4.89
N GLY A 588 9.51 -10.64 4.05
CA GLY A 588 9.33 -9.65 2.99
C GLY A 588 7.86 -9.45 2.60
N GLY A 589 7.58 -8.44 1.78
CA GLY A 589 6.24 -8.20 1.24
C GLY A 589 6.19 -6.95 0.37
N SER A 590 5.33 -5.98 0.68
CA SER A 590 4.93 -4.90 -0.24
C SER A 590 6.02 -3.88 -0.60
N SER A 591 7.08 -3.78 0.21
CA SER A 591 8.22 -2.89 -0.07
C SER A 591 9.41 -3.64 -0.68
N ASN A 592 10.42 -2.89 -1.11
CA ASN A 592 11.67 -3.47 -1.62
C ASN A 592 12.58 -4.06 -0.52
N GLY A 593 12.06 -4.29 0.68
CA GLY A 593 12.83 -4.74 1.84
C GLY A 593 12.72 -6.24 2.08
N LEU A 594 13.84 -6.83 2.50
CA LEU A 594 13.91 -8.16 3.11
C LEU A 594 14.60 -8.04 4.46
N TRP A 595 14.04 -8.63 5.50
CA TRP A 595 14.56 -8.57 6.86
C TRP A 595 14.78 -9.96 7.42
N ALA A 596 15.91 -10.16 8.10
CA ALA A 596 16.16 -11.35 8.90
C ALA A 596 16.18 -11.00 10.38
N TYR A 597 15.49 -11.79 11.19
CA TYR A 597 15.38 -11.66 12.63
C TYR A 597 15.78 -12.95 13.31
N SER A 598 16.41 -12.85 14.48
CA SER A 598 16.67 -14.04 15.32
C SER A 598 15.35 -14.68 15.73
N GLY A 599 15.13 -15.94 15.36
CA GLY A 599 13.90 -16.67 15.70
C GLY A 599 13.63 -16.71 17.20
N PRO A 600 14.62 -17.05 18.05
CA PRO A 600 14.45 -17.03 19.50
C PRO A 600 14.02 -15.67 20.05
N SER A 601 14.48 -14.57 19.44
CA SER A 601 14.10 -13.21 19.83
C SER A 601 12.65 -12.87 19.49
N MET A 602 12.06 -13.53 18.48
CA MET A 602 10.66 -13.34 18.10
C MET A 602 9.70 -13.98 19.12
N VAL A 603 10.12 -15.04 19.81
CA VAL A 603 9.23 -15.88 20.62
C VAL A 603 9.50 -15.81 22.13
N ASN A 604 10.62 -15.22 22.56
CA ASN A 604 10.98 -15.10 23.97
C ASN A 604 10.31 -13.90 24.71
N GLY A 605 9.60 -13.03 23.98
CA GLY A 605 8.93 -11.85 24.53
C GLY A 605 9.82 -10.61 24.73
N ALA A 606 11.07 -10.65 24.27
CA ALA A 606 11.94 -9.49 24.16
C ALA A 606 11.66 -8.71 22.87
N LYS A 607 12.37 -7.59 22.68
CA LYS A 607 12.35 -6.87 21.40
C LYS A 607 13.01 -7.76 20.32
N PRO A 608 12.36 -7.98 19.16
CA PRO A 608 12.97 -8.69 18.05
C PRO A 608 14.35 -8.15 17.67
N GLU A 609 15.30 -9.06 17.52
CA GLU A 609 16.68 -8.76 17.14
C GLU A 609 16.84 -8.94 15.62
N LYS A 610 17.01 -7.83 14.91
CA LYS A 610 17.29 -7.85 13.47
C LYS A 610 18.75 -8.22 13.22
N LEU A 611 18.96 -9.30 12.48
CA LEU A 611 20.29 -9.77 12.07
C LEU A 611 20.84 -8.90 10.93
N TRP A 612 20.04 -8.72 9.87
CA TRP A 612 20.37 -7.87 8.73
C TRP A 612 19.12 -7.42 7.97
N GLN A 613 19.31 -6.54 6.99
CA GLN A 613 18.29 -6.15 6.02
C GLN A 613 18.92 -6.01 4.63
N ALA A 614 18.15 -6.33 3.59
CA ALA A 614 18.53 -6.18 2.19
C ALA A 614 17.53 -5.30 1.43
N THR A 615 17.98 -4.74 0.31
CA THR A 615 17.11 -3.97 -0.61
C THR A 615 17.09 -4.70 -1.95
N LEU A 616 15.88 -5.01 -2.41
CA LEU A 616 15.58 -5.82 -3.58
C LEU A 616 15.06 -4.95 -4.74
N PRO A 617 15.04 -5.47 -5.98
CA PRO A 617 14.57 -4.73 -7.16
C PRO A 617 13.03 -4.57 -7.25
N GLY A 618 12.27 -5.00 -6.25
CA GLY A 618 10.84 -4.74 -6.12
C GLY A 618 10.24 -5.44 -4.90
N ALA A 619 8.90 -5.49 -4.82
CA ALA A 619 8.17 -6.18 -3.75
C ALA A 619 8.46 -7.68 -3.74
N VAL A 620 8.37 -8.30 -2.56
CA VAL A 620 8.66 -9.72 -2.34
C VAL A 620 7.39 -10.55 -2.43
N HIS A 621 7.40 -11.53 -3.33
CA HIS A 621 6.27 -12.42 -3.58
C HIS A 621 6.55 -13.88 -3.18
N ASP A 622 7.81 -14.22 -2.92
CA ASP A 622 8.19 -15.55 -2.47
C ASP A 622 9.59 -15.54 -1.83
N ILE A 623 9.84 -16.45 -0.88
CA ILE A 623 11.11 -16.59 -0.16
C ILE A 623 11.40 -18.08 0.04
N GLU A 624 12.45 -18.56 -0.62
CA GLU A 624 12.98 -19.90 -0.46
C GLU A 624 14.34 -19.90 0.24
N THR A 625 14.66 -21.00 0.92
CA THR A 625 15.99 -21.20 1.56
C THR A 625 16.57 -22.54 1.17
N GLY A 626 17.83 -22.55 0.72
CA GLY A 626 18.50 -23.78 0.29
C GLY A 626 20.00 -23.55 0.04
N ASP A 627 20.77 -24.64 0.04
CA ASP A 627 22.20 -24.61 -0.28
C ASP A 627 22.39 -24.58 -1.79
N VAL A 628 22.57 -23.38 -2.35
CA VAL A 628 22.66 -23.15 -3.81
C VAL A 628 24.10 -23.00 -4.29
N ASP A 629 25.09 -23.04 -3.38
CA ASP A 629 26.52 -22.93 -3.70
C ASP A 629 27.38 -24.10 -3.18
N GLY A 630 26.74 -25.09 -2.54
CA GLY A 630 27.34 -26.35 -2.12
C GLY A 630 28.21 -26.24 -0.86
N ASP A 631 28.16 -25.13 -0.12
CA ASP A 631 28.99 -24.92 1.08
C ASP A 631 28.43 -25.54 2.37
N GLY A 632 27.23 -26.13 2.29
CA GLY A 632 26.51 -26.72 3.41
C GLY A 632 25.76 -25.69 4.27
N ARG A 633 25.46 -24.50 3.74
CA ARG A 633 24.67 -23.45 4.40
C ARG A 633 23.54 -22.99 3.49
N PRO A 634 22.42 -22.55 4.05
CA PRO A 634 21.34 -22.02 3.24
C PRO A 634 21.63 -20.58 2.78
N GLU A 635 21.53 -20.37 1.48
CA GLU A 635 21.24 -19.09 0.86
C GLU A 635 19.74 -18.80 0.91
N ILE A 636 19.38 -17.59 0.52
CA ILE A 636 17.99 -17.13 0.41
C ILE A 636 17.74 -16.75 -1.04
N VAL A 637 16.71 -17.33 -1.64
CA VAL A 637 16.26 -17.02 -2.99
C VAL A 637 14.91 -16.33 -2.91
N VAL A 638 14.78 -15.18 -3.56
CA VAL A 638 13.62 -14.31 -3.42
C VAL A 638 13.06 -13.94 -4.78
N ALA A 639 11.78 -14.21 -5.00
CA ALA A 639 11.02 -13.64 -6.11
C ALA A 639 10.66 -12.19 -5.78
N ALA A 640 11.24 -11.25 -6.53
CA ALA A 640 11.14 -9.83 -6.25
C ALA A 640 10.71 -9.03 -7.49
N ASP A 641 9.41 -9.07 -7.81
CA ASP A 641 8.67 -8.23 -8.77
C ASP A 641 9.16 -8.32 -10.23
N THR A 642 10.42 -7.95 -10.47
CA THR A 642 11.11 -7.88 -11.77
C THR A 642 12.30 -8.84 -11.87
N ALA A 643 12.68 -9.51 -10.78
CA ALA A 643 13.85 -10.40 -10.77
C ALA A 643 13.76 -11.44 -9.66
N THR A 644 14.51 -12.53 -9.81
CA THR A 644 14.84 -13.45 -8.71
C THR A 644 16.21 -13.05 -8.14
N VAL A 645 16.32 -12.92 -6.83
CA VAL A 645 17.56 -12.50 -6.15
C VAL A 645 18.06 -13.60 -5.23
N VAL A 646 19.33 -13.94 -5.37
CA VAL A 646 20.03 -14.88 -4.47
C VAL A 646 20.85 -14.08 -3.48
N LEU A 647 20.67 -14.33 -2.19
CA LEU A 647 21.34 -13.64 -1.11
C LEU A 647 22.09 -14.62 -0.21
N ASN A 648 23.27 -14.20 0.24
CA ASN A 648 23.98 -14.91 1.29
C ASN A 648 23.19 -14.86 2.60
N GLY A 649 22.78 -16.02 3.12
CA GLY A 649 21.89 -16.11 4.28
C GLY A 649 22.39 -15.38 5.52
N LYS A 650 23.71 -15.40 5.77
CA LYS A 650 24.31 -14.76 6.95
C LYS A 650 24.35 -13.23 6.87
N THR A 651 24.49 -12.65 5.69
CA THR A 651 24.81 -11.22 5.53
C THR A 651 23.75 -10.42 4.78
N GLY A 652 22.80 -11.09 4.13
CA GLY A 652 21.80 -10.45 3.26
C GLY A 652 22.43 -9.77 2.04
N LYS A 653 23.66 -10.15 1.66
CA LYS A 653 24.32 -9.60 0.47
C LYS A 653 23.88 -10.36 -0.76
N THR A 654 23.49 -9.64 -1.79
CA THR A 654 23.20 -10.20 -3.11
C THR A 654 24.42 -10.93 -3.66
N LEU A 655 24.23 -12.20 -3.99
CA LEU A 655 25.18 -13.07 -4.69
C LEU A 655 24.90 -13.05 -6.19
N ALA A 656 23.62 -13.16 -6.57
CA ALA A 656 23.17 -13.14 -7.95
C ALA A 656 21.83 -12.39 -8.09
N THR A 657 21.57 -11.90 -9.30
CA THR A 657 20.27 -11.34 -9.70
C THR A 657 19.93 -11.86 -11.08
N ILE A 658 18.84 -12.62 -11.15
CA ILE A 658 18.29 -13.19 -12.37
C ILE A 658 17.20 -12.23 -12.86
N ASP A 659 17.49 -11.49 -13.92
CA ASP A 659 16.57 -10.53 -14.50
C ASP A 659 15.33 -11.23 -15.10
N GLY A 660 14.14 -10.78 -14.73
CA GLY A 660 12.87 -11.33 -15.22
C GLY A 660 12.52 -10.93 -16.65
N GLY A 661 13.33 -10.13 -17.33
CA GLY A 661 13.09 -9.72 -18.72
C GLY A 661 11.85 -8.85 -18.91
N GLY A 662 11.43 -8.15 -17.84
CA GLY A 662 10.18 -7.37 -17.82
C GLY A 662 8.93 -8.18 -17.48
N GLN A 663 9.07 -9.47 -17.14
CA GLN A 663 7.96 -10.27 -16.60
C GLN A 663 7.76 -10.03 -15.11
N TYR A 664 6.55 -10.32 -14.64
CA TYR A 664 6.23 -10.36 -13.22
C TYR A 664 6.72 -11.67 -12.61
N ILE A 665 7.68 -11.57 -11.69
CA ILE A 665 8.26 -12.73 -11.00
C ILE A 665 7.57 -12.89 -9.64
N HIS A 666 6.72 -13.91 -9.53
CA HIS A 666 5.88 -14.15 -8.36
C HIS A 666 6.40 -15.28 -7.46
N THR A 667 7.07 -16.29 -8.01
CA THR A 667 7.66 -17.41 -7.25
C THR A 667 9.05 -17.76 -7.77
N ALA A 668 9.83 -18.47 -6.94
CA ALA A 668 10.99 -19.22 -7.39
C ALA A 668 11.08 -20.54 -6.59
N GLU A 669 11.13 -21.68 -7.28
CA GLU A 669 11.20 -22.99 -6.64
C GLU A 669 12.65 -23.50 -6.60
N LEU A 670 13.07 -24.10 -5.48
CA LEU A 670 14.40 -24.70 -5.32
C LEU A 670 14.37 -26.23 -5.45
N ALA A 671 15.26 -26.78 -6.29
CA ALA A 671 15.48 -28.21 -6.37
C ALA A 671 16.86 -28.53 -6.98
N ASP A 672 17.47 -29.66 -6.59
CA ASP A 672 18.64 -30.20 -7.31
C ASP A 672 18.16 -30.80 -8.65
N LEU A 673 18.33 -30.05 -9.75
CA LEU A 673 17.80 -30.44 -11.06
C LEU A 673 18.76 -31.32 -11.84
N ASP A 674 20.06 -31.20 -11.58
CA ASP A 674 21.09 -31.86 -12.38
C ASP A 674 21.86 -32.98 -11.66
N GLY A 675 21.63 -33.15 -10.36
CA GLY A 675 22.16 -34.20 -9.50
C GLY A 675 23.57 -33.92 -8.98
N ASP A 676 23.99 -32.67 -8.89
CA ASP A 676 25.31 -32.28 -8.36
C ASP A 676 25.33 -32.04 -6.84
N GLY A 677 24.14 -31.98 -6.22
CA GLY A 677 23.96 -31.78 -4.78
C GLY A 677 23.81 -30.32 -4.36
N GLU A 678 23.85 -29.37 -5.29
CA GLU A 678 23.50 -27.97 -5.09
C GLU A 678 22.02 -27.77 -5.48
N GLN A 679 21.32 -26.83 -4.84
CA GLN A 679 19.97 -26.47 -5.25
C GLN A 679 20.01 -25.50 -6.44
N ASP A 680 19.24 -25.82 -7.48
CA ASP A 680 18.98 -24.95 -8.63
C ASP A 680 17.66 -24.20 -8.45
N ILE A 681 17.46 -23.17 -9.27
CA ILE A 681 16.34 -22.22 -9.18
C ILE A 681 15.45 -22.36 -10.41
N LEU A 682 14.17 -22.62 -10.21
CA LEU A 682 13.12 -22.58 -11.22
C LEU A 682 12.34 -21.28 -11.13
N VAL A 683 12.18 -20.59 -12.27
CA VAL A 683 11.44 -19.34 -12.39
C VAL A 683 10.34 -19.48 -13.44
N PRO A 684 9.06 -19.60 -13.03
CA PRO A 684 7.92 -19.59 -13.95
C PRO A 684 7.52 -18.15 -14.31
N ALA A 685 7.27 -17.92 -15.60
CA ALA A 685 6.71 -16.67 -16.13
C ALA A 685 6.02 -16.97 -17.49
N ASP A 686 6.40 -16.26 -18.55
CA ASP A 686 6.04 -16.56 -19.96
C ASP A 686 6.66 -17.88 -20.47
N ALA A 687 7.71 -18.34 -19.80
CA ALA A 687 8.38 -19.62 -20.01
C ALA A 687 8.92 -20.11 -18.66
N LEU A 688 9.10 -21.42 -18.53
CA LEU A 688 9.75 -21.98 -17.35
C LEU A 688 11.26 -22.02 -17.56
N ARG A 689 12.00 -21.34 -16.69
CA ARG A 689 13.46 -21.19 -16.78
C ARG A 689 14.14 -21.78 -15.56
N ALA A 690 15.26 -22.46 -15.77
CA ALA A 690 16.10 -23.00 -14.71
C ALA A 690 17.46 -22.29 -14.69
N TYR A 691 17.99 -22.06 -13.50
CA TYR A 691 19.27 -21.42 -13.25
C TYR A 691 20.00 -22.10 -12.11
N HIS A 692 21.32 -22.06 -12.11
CA HIS A 692 22.08 -22.38 -10.90
C HIS A 692 22.03 -21.22 -9.90
N GLY A 693 22.49 -21.47 -8.66
CA GLY A 693 22.53 -20.48 -7.57
C GLY A 693 23.29 -19.18 -7.86
N ASP A 694 24.28 -19.21 -8.76
CA ASP A 694 25.01 -17.99 -9.16
C ASP A 694 24.29 -17.17 -10.26
N GLY A 695 23.11 -17.64 -10.71
CA GLY A 695 22.27 -17.02 -11.73
C GLY A 695 22.58 -17.42 -13.17
N HIS A 696 23.47 -18.37 -13.45
CA HIS A 696 23.69 -18.86 -14.81
C HIS A 696 22.58 -19.80 -15.27
N ALA A 697 22.09 -19.60 -16.49
CA ALA A 697 20.98 -20.37 -17.04
C ALA A 697 21.37 -21.83 -17.32
N LEU A 698 20.52 -22.75 -16.87
CA LEU A 698 20.57 -24.19 -17.15
C LEU A 698 19.84 -24.53 -18.45
N TRP A 699 18.54 -24.23 -18.47
CA TRP A 699 17.67 -24.48 -19.60
C TRP A 699 16.44 -23.57 -19.56
N THR A 700 15.72 -23.52 -20.67
CA THR A 700 14.43 -22.83 -20.79
C THR A 700 13.46 -23.74 -21.54
N TYR A 701 12.28 -23.91 -20.97
CA TYR A 701 11.16 -24.60 -21.61
C TYR A 701 10.12 -23.57 -22.05
N HIS A 702 9.86 -23.55 -23.36
CA HIS A 702 8.74 -22.82 -23.95
C HIS A 702 7.58 -23.77 -24.21
N ALA A 703 6.35 -23.30 -23.98
CA ALA A 703 5.18 -23.99 -24.50
C ALA A 703 5.27 -24.13 -26.04
N PRO A 704 4.59 -25.12 -26.64
CA PRO A 704 4.48 -25.26 -28.09
C PRO A 704 4.05 -23.95 -28.77
N GLU A 705 4.58 -23.66 -29.96
CA GLU A 705 4.32 -22.40 -30.68
C GLU A 705 2.82 -22.17 -30.96
N ASP A 706 2.04 -23.24 -31.12
CA ASP A 706 0.59 -23.19 -31.32
C ASP A 706 -0.22 -22.89 -30.05
N ALA A 707 0.42 -22.86 -28.87
CA ALA A 707 -0.19 -22.41 -27.63
C ALA A 707 -0.32 -20.88 -27.54
N GLY A 708 0.43 -20.12 -28.35
CA GLY A 708 0.49 -18.67 -28.30
C GLY A 708 1.17 -18.15 -27.03
N ASP A 709 0.77 -16.95 -26.59
CA ASP A 709 1.27 -16.36 -25.35
C ASP A 709 0.66 -17.10 -24.15
N VAL A 710 1.50 -17.62 -23.28
CA VAL A 710 1.10 -18.39 -22.09
C VAL A 710 1.76 -17.85 -20.83
N GLN A 711 1.22 -18.26 -19.70
CA GLN A 711 1.76 -18.01 -18.37
C GLN A 711 1.83 -19.36 -17.62
N PHE A 712 2.95 -19.57 -16.94
CA PHE A 712 3.18 -20.77 -16.13
C PHE A 712 2.74 -20.51 -14.68
N ALA A 713 2.14 -21.54 -14.08
CA ALA A 713 1.91 -21.62 -12.63
C ALA A 713 3.20 -22.04 -11.91
N ASP A 714 3.13 -22.03 -10.58
CA ASP A 714 4.18 -22.59 -9.72
C ASP A 714 4.50 -24.03 -10.13
N PRO A 715 5.79 -24.36 -10.38
CA PRO A 715 6.20 -25.72 -10.67
C PRO A 715 6.33 -26.54 -9.38
N SER A 716 6.43 -27.85 -9.52
CA SER A 716 6.80 -28.74 -8.42
C SER A 716 7.76 -29.81 -8.91
N VAL A 717 8.71 -30.24 -8.08
CA VAL A 717 9.77 -31.18 -8.48
C VAL A 717 9.67 -32.49 -7.69
N ASN A 718 9.67 -33.62 -8.40
CA ASN A 718 9.78 -34.95 -7.78
C ASN A 718 10.29 -36.00 -8.80
N ASP A 719 10.96 -37.06 -8.34
CA ASP A 719 11.46 -38.18 -9.16
C ASP A 719 12.25 -37.71 -10.41
N GLY A 720 13.18 -36.76 -10.21
CA GLY A 720 14.02 -36.19 -11.27
C GLY A 720 13.24 -35.49 -12.39
N ARG A 721 12.03 -35.01 -12.10
CA ARG A 721 11.17 -34.31 -13.03
C ARG A 721 10.66 -33.00 -12.44
N VAL A 722 10.51 -32.02 -13.33
CA VAL A 722 9.80 -30.78 -13.05
C VAL A 722 8.40 -30.90 -13.62
N TYR A 723 7.39 -30.82 -12.76
CA TYR A 723 5.99 -30.78 -13.13
C TYR A 723 5.54 -29.33 -13.18
N ALA A 724 4.87 -28.94 -14.26
CA ALA A 724 4.39 -27.58 -14.42
C ALA A 724 3.06 -27.58 -15.18
N SER A 725 2.33 -26.48 -15.05
CA SER A 725 1.15 -26.21 -15.87
C SER A 725 1.25 -24.81 -16.46
N TYR A 726 0.66 -24.64 -17.64
CA TYR A 726 0.56 -23.33 -18.28
C TYR A 726 -0.83 -23.15 -18.90
N ALA A 727 -1.25 -21.89 -18.98
CA ALA A 727 -2.47 -21.47 -19.64
C ALA A 727 -2.22 -20.24 -20.51
N SER A 728 -3.09 -19.98 -21.49
CA SER A 728 -3.03 -18.75 -22.29
C SER A 728 -3.02 -17.50 -21.39
N ALA A 729 -2.24 -16.48 -21.74
CA ALA A 729 -2.35 -15.18 -21.08
C ALA A 729 -3.79 -14.65 -21.22
N GLY A 730 -4.39 -14.20 -20.10
CA GLY A 730 -5.79 -13.76 -20.08
C GLY A 730 -6.83 -14.90 -20.26
N ALA A 731 -6.45 -16.16 -20.02
CA ALA A 731 -7.27 -17.36 -20.27
C ALA A 731 -8.75 -17.26 -19.84
N VAL A 732 -9.06 -16.67 -18.67
CA VAL A 732 -10.41 -16.50 -18.12
C VAL A 732 -11.32 -15.73 -19.08
N ASP A 733 -10.77 -14.77 -19.82
CA ASP A 733 -11.52 -13.89 -20.71
C ASP A 733 -11.57 -14.41 -22.16
N LEU A 734 -10.85 -15.51 -22.45
CA LEU A 734 -10.83 -16.15 -23.75
C LEU A 734 -11.98 -17.15 -23.91
N THR A 735 -12.50 -17.27 -25.13
CA THR A 735 -13.51 -18.28 -25.46
C THR A 735 -12.91 -19.69 -25.57
N ASP A 736 -11.70 -19.79 -26.13
CA ASP A 736 -10.99 -21.05 -26.37
C ASP A 736 -9.53 -20.96 -25.85
N PRO A 737 -9.32 -20.89 -24.51
CA PRO A 737 -7.98 -20.82 -23.94
C PRO A 737 -7.22 -22.14 -24.10
N VAL A 738 -5.90 -22.05 -24.26
CA VAL A 738 -5.00 -23.21 -24.19
C VAL A 738 -4.64 -23.46 -22.74
N THR A 739 -4.70 -24.72 -22.30
CA THR A 739 -4.20 -25.18 -21.00
C THR A 739 -3.48 -26.50 -21.17
N SER A 740 -2.40 -26.71 -20.41
CA SER A 740 -1.66 -27.97 -20.44
C SER A 740 -0.89 -28.22 -19.16
N ALA A 741 -0.79 -29.49 -18.78
CA ALA A 741 0.20 -29.99 -17.85
C ALA A 741 1.41 -30.54 -18.63
N VAL A 742 2.60 -30.40 -18.05
CA VAL A 742 3.85 -30.92 -18.61
C VAL A 742 4.72 -31.50 -17.49
N ALA A 743 5.36 -32.63 -17.77
CA ALA A 743 6.51 -33.08 -17.00
C ALA A 743 7.78 -32.96 -17.85
N LEU A 744 8.78 -32.29 -17.29
CA LEU A 744 10.08 -32.10 -17.89
C LEU A 744 11.09 -33.01 -17.20
N ASP A 745 12.07 -33.47 -17.96
CA ASP A 745 13.32 -33.98 -17.39
C ASP A 745 14.02 -32.85 -16.62
N ALA A 746 14.24 -33.01 -15.30
CA ALA A 746 14.76 -31.92 -14.47
C ALA A 746 16.11 -31.40 -14.97
N LYS A 747 17.00 -32.31 -15.41
CA LYS A 747 18.34 -31.95 -15.87
C LYS A 747 18.36 -31.21 -17.21
N THR A 748 17.46 -31.53 -18.13
CA THR A 748 17.53 -31.03 -19.52
C THR A 748 16.39 -30.10 -19.93
N GLY A 749 15.35 -29.94 -19.10
CA GLY A 749 14.14 -29.18 -19.42
C GLY A 749 13.32 -29.77 -20.57
N LYS A 750 13.63 -31.00 -21.01
CA LYS A 750 12.93 -31.63 -22.15
C LYS A 750 11.65 -32.28 -21.68
N ALA A 751 10.55 -31.99 -22.36
CA ALA A 751 9.27 -32.63 -22.11
C ALA A 751 9.36 -34.17 -22.21
N ARG A 752 8.97 -34.83 -21.11
CA ARG A 752 8.75 -36.28 -21.03
C ARG A 752 7.34 -36.60 -21.52
N TRP A 753 6.38 -35.79 -21.13
CA TRP A 753 5.02 -35.79 -21.64
C TRP A 753 4.40 -34.39 -21.50
N SER A 754 3.38 -34.11 -22.30
CA SER A 754 2.50 -32.95 -22.18
C SER A 754 1.08 -33.41 -22.45
N ALA A 755 0.13 -32.97 -21.63
CA ALA A 755 -1.26 -33.39 -21.71
C ALA A 755 -2.20 -32.24 -21.33
N ALA A 756 -3.14 -31.93 -22.23
CA ALA A 756 -4.22 -31.00 -21.92
C ALA A 756 -5.20 -31.64 -20.92
N PRO A 757 -5.66 -30.91 -19.90
CA PRO A 757 -6.73 -31.35 -19.01
C PRO A 757 -8.05 -31.49 -19.77
N LYS A 758 -8.94 -32.34 -19.23
CA LYS A 758 -10.29 -32.52 -19.78
C LYS A 758 -11.31 -32.02 -18.78
N ALA A 759 -12.21 -31.17 -19.22
CA ALA A 759 -13.33 -30.72 -18.40
C ALA A 759 -14.16 -31.94 -17.93
N PRO A 760 -14.53 -32.01 -16.64
CA PRO A 760 -15.45 -33.01 -16.11
C PRO A 760 -16.78 -33.05 -16.88
N ALA A 761 -17.46 -34.19 -16.88
CA ALA A 761 -18.67 -34.39 -17.68
C ALA A 761 -19.86 -33.50 -17.25
N ASP A 762 -19.85 -33.04 -16.01
CA ASP A 762 -20.84 -32.13 -15.41
C ASP A 762 -20.49 -30.64 -15.59
N ALA A 763 -19.31 -30.31 -16.13
CA ALA A 763 -18.95 -28.96 -16.49
C ALA A 763 -19.78 -28.44 -17.68
N THR A 764 -20.07 -27.15 -17.65
CA THR A 764 -20.77 -26.41 -18.71
C THR A 764 -19.84 -25.63 -19.64
N SER A 765 -18.56 -25.52 -19.26
CA SER A 765 -17.50 -24.95 -20.08
C SER A 765 -16.32 -25.92 -20.26
N ALA A 766 -15.44 -25.61 -21.21
CA ALA A 766 -14.12 -26.22 -21.25
C ALA A 766 -13.28 -25.76 -20.03
N ILE A 767 -12.07 -26.30 -19.89
CA ILE A 767 -11.12 -25.79 -18.91
C ILE A 767 -10.87 -24.31 -19.24
N ARG A 768 -11.19 -23.42 -18.29
CA ARG A 768 -11.08 -21.97 -18.44
C ARG A 768 -9.67 -21.47 -18.18
N THR A 769 -9.03 -22.02 -17.15
CA THR A 769 -7.66 -21.66 -16.74
C THR A 769 -7.13 -22.69 -15.74
N LEU A 770 -5.89 -22.49 -15.28
CA LEU A 770 -5.25 -23.16 -14.15
C LEU A 770 -5.34 -22.32 -12.87
N THR A 771 -4.93 -22.86 -11.73
CA THR A 771 -4.65 -22.07 -10.52
C THR A 771 -3.16 -21.75 -10.45
N PRO A 772 -2.75 -20.47 -10.39
CA PRO A 772 -1.33 -20.12 -10.49
C PRO A 772 -0.53 -20.41 -9.23
N ASN A 773 -1.08 -20.06 -8.05
CA ASN A 773 -0.44 -20.24 -6.75
C ASN A 773 -0.65 -21.67 -6.24
N GLU A 774 0.44 -22.39 -5.95
CA GLU A 774 0.46 -23.78 -5.48
C GLU A 774 -0.47 -24.72 -6.28
N GLY A 775 -0.64 -24.45 -7.59
CA GLY A 775 -1.56 -25.21 -8.44
C GLY A 775 -1.04 -26.56 -8.89
N VAL A 776 0.26 -26.82 -8.71
CA VAL A 776 0.95 -28.07 -9.06
C VAL A 776 1.68 -28.57 -7.81
N PHE A 777 1.45 -29.81 -7.42
CA PHE A 777 2.10 -30.39 -6.24
C PHE A 777 2.42 -31.86 -6.45
N ALA A 778 3.70 -32.22 -6.34
CA ALA A 778 4.18 -33.59 -6.45
C ALA A 778 4.84 -34.03 -5.14
N SER A 779 4.49 -35.22 -4.67
CA SER A 779 5.12 -35.82 -3.49
C SER A 779 4.93 -37.33 -3.51
N GLU A 780 5.89 -38.06 -2.94
CA GLU A 780 5.80 -39.51 -2.78
C GLU A 780 4.67 -39.93 -1.81
N GLU A 781 4.22 -39.02 -0.95
CA GLU A 781 3.13 -39.20 0.01
C GLU A 781 1.74 -39.02 -0.62
N ILE A 782 1.65 -38.46 -1.83
CA ILE A 782 0.37 -38.37 -2.53
C ILE A 782 -0.08 -39.80 -2.82
N PRO A 783 -1.31 -40.19 -2.44
CA PRO A 783 -1.84 -41.50 -2.79
C PRO A 783 -1.87 -41.66 -4.31
N TYR A 784 -2.10 -42.87 -4.81
CA TYR A 784 -2.08 -43.17 -6.25
C TYR A 784 -0.66 -43.23 -6.87
N ALA A 785 -0.58 -43.81 -8.07
CA ALA A 785 0.64 -43.87 -8.91
C ALA A 785 1.94 -44.35 -8.23
N ASP A 786 1.85 -45.15 -7.18
CA ASP A 786 2.99 -45.77 -6.47
C ASP A 786 4.08 -44.76 -6.05
N GLY A 787 3.68 -43.60 -5.49
CA GLY A 787 4.61 -42.55 -5.05
C GLY A 787 5.08 -41.59 -6.16
N HIS A 788 4.51 -41.71 -7.35
CA HIS A 788 4.80 -40.81 -8.48
C HIS A 788 3.62 -39.90 -8.82
N ALA A 789 2.68 -39.70 -7.89
CA ALA A 789 1.50 -38.87 -8.15
C ALA A 789 1.85 -37.38 -8.13
N VAL A 790 1.13 -36.62 -8.96
CA VAL A 790 1.19 -35.15 -9.01
C VAL A 790 -0.22 -34.60 -9.15
N ALA A 791 -0.57 -33.63 -8.32
CA ALA A 791 -1.83 -32.91 -8.35
C ALA A 791 -1.72 -31.65 -9.22
N TYR A 792 -2.79 -31.36 -9.96
CA TYR A 792 -3.01 -30.15 -10.72
C TYR A 792 -4.37 -29.55 -10.37
N VAL A 793 -4.46 -28.22 -10.36
CA VAL A 793 -5.74 -27.50 -10.16
C VAL A 793 -6.10 -26.71 -11.40
N TRP A 794 -7.29 -26.98 -11.92
CA TRP A 794 -7.89 -26.30 -13.07
C TRP A 794 -9.20 -25.62 -12.70
N ASN A 795 -9.73 -24.78 -13.59
CA ASN A 795 -10.99 -24.08 -13.37
C ASN A 795 -11.99 -24.36 -14.50
N VAL A 796 -13.25 -24.61 -14.14
CA VAL A 796 -14.38 -24.79 -15.07
C VAL A 796 -15.61 -24.07 -14.54
N ASP A 797 -16.59 -23.80 -15.40
CA ASP A 797 -17.94 -23.40 -14.97
C ASP A 797 -18.82 -24.65 -14.90
N ALA A 798 -19.38 -24.92 -13.73
CA ALA A 798 -20.19 -26.11 -13.50
C ALA A 798 -21.41 -25.81 -12.60
N PRO A 799 -22.49 -26.61 -12.68
CA PRO A 799 -23.66 -26.43 -11.85
C PRO A 799 -23.37 -26.77 -10.37
N LEU A 800 -23.62 -25.82 -9.47
CA LEU A 800 -23.65 -26.02 -8.02
C LEU A 800 -25.10 -26.03 -7.54
N LYS A 801 -25.46 -27.03 -6.73
CA LYS A 801 -26.79 -27.14 -6.11
C LYS A 801 -26.75 -26.64 -4.68
N VAL A 802 -27.44 -25.55 -4.41
CA VAL A 802 -27.61 -24.97 -3.06
C VAL A 802 -29.11 -24.89 -2.77
N ASP A 803 -29.56 -25.54 -1.70
CA ASP A 803 -30.96 -25.57 -1.26
C ASP A 803 -31.98 -25.89 -2.36
N GLY A 804 -31.64 -26.82 -3.26
CA GLY A 804 -32.49 -27.23 -4.38
C GLY A 804 -32.48 -26.29 -5.58
N THR A 805 -31.74 -25.17 -5.53
CA THR A 805 -31.50 -24.27 -6.66
C THR A 805 -30.19 -24.63 -7.34
N THR A 806 -30.19 -24.69 -8.67
CA THR A 806 -28.95 -24.90 -9.46
C THR A 806 -28.45 -23.55 -9.97
N VAL A 807 -27.20 -23.22 -9.64
CA VAL A 807 -26.51 -22.02 -10.10
C VAL A 807 -25.26 -22.46 -10.85
N ILE A 808 -24.96 -21.86 -12.00
CA ILE A 808 -23.67 -22.09 -12.66
C ILE A 808 -22.63 -21.19 -11.98
N THR A 809 -21.56 -21.79 -11.50
CA THR A 809 -20.44 -21.09 -10.85
C THR A 809 -19.13 -21.68 -11.35
N SER A 810 -18.07 -20.87 -11.32
CA SER A 810 -16.72 -21.39 -11.52
C SER A 810 -16.33 -22.28 -10.32
N GLN A 811 -15.67 -23.41 -10.57
CA GLN A 811 -15.25 -24.40 -9.58
C GLN A 811 -13.84 -24.91 -9.91
N ASN A 812 -13.08 -25.27 -8.88
CA ASN A 812 -11.77 -25.92 -9.06
C ASN A 812 -11.98 -27.39 -9.44
N VAL A 813 -11.18 -27.88 -10.37
CA VAL A 813 -11.02 -29.28 -10.75
C VAL A 813 -9.65 -29.73 -10.27
N PHE A 814 -9.66 -30.60 -9.28
CA PHE A 814 -8.47 -31.27 -8.76
C PHE A 814 -8.21 -32.50 -9.59
N GLU A 815 -7.08 -32.55 -10.30
CA GLU A 815 -6.71 -33.64 -11.20
C GLU A 815 -5.38 -34.24 -10.74
N ILE A 816 -5.37 -35.51 -10.37
CA ILE A 816 -4.16 -36.22 -9.96
C ILE A 816 -3.72 -37.14 -11.10
N ARG A 817 -2.44 -37.07 -11.47
CA ARG A 817 -1.84 -37.83 -12.57
C ARG A 817 -0.70 -38.71 -12.09
N ASP A 818 -0.47 -39.81 -12.78
CA ASP A 818 0.81 -40.54 -12.70
C ASP A 818 1.89 -39.71 -13.38
N GLY A 819 2.83 -39.18 -12.61
CA GLY A 819 3.90 -38.30 -13.07
C GLY A 819 4.84 -38.94 -14.10
N ARG A 820 4.85 -40.27 -14.24
CA ARG A 820 5.66 -40.98 -15.23
C ARG A 820 5.01 -40.98 -16.61
N THR A 821 3.67 -41.10 -16.67
CA THR A 821 2.91 -41.32 -17.91
C THR A 821 2.03 -40.13 -18.31
N GLY A 822 1.68 -39.26 -17.36
CA GLY A 822 0.70 -38.20 -17.52
C GLY A 822 -0.76 -38.70 -17.48
N GLU A 823 -1.00 -39.98 -17.20
CA GLU A 823 -2.36 -40.54 -17.11
C GLU A 823 -3.08 -40.02 -15.87
N VAL A 824 -4.34 -39.59 -16.03
CA VAL A 824 -5.19 -39.15 -14.91
C VAL A 824 -5.63 -40.37 -14.11
N VAL A 825 -5.30 -40.38 -12.82
CA VAL A 825 -5.62 -41.47 -11.90
C VAL A 825 -6.76 -41.11 -10.94
N HIS A 826 -7.01 -39.82 -10.72
CA HIS A 826 -8.12 -39.33 -9.90
C HIS A 826 -8.57 -37.93 -10.34
N THR A 827 -9.85 -37.62 -10.15
CA THR A 827 -10.39 -36.28 -10.43
C THR A 827 -11.52 -35.96 -9.45
N SER A 828 -11.53 -34.73 -8.93
CA SER A 828 -12.58 -34.20 -8.08
C SER A 828 -12.88 -32.74 -8.45
N MET A 829 -14.07 -32.25 -8.13
CA MET A 829 -14.49 -30.88 -8.41
C MET A 829 -15.18 -30.29 -7.18
N SER A 830 -14.74 -29.12 -6.73
CA SER A 830 -15.40 -28.32 -5.68
C SER A 830 -14.63 -27.01 -5.44
N GLY A 831 -15.20 -26.09 -4.66
CA GLY A 831 -14.63 -24.76 -4.42
C GLY A 831 -15.08 -23.76 -5.48
N GLY A 832 -14.39 -22.63 -5.55
CA GLY A 832 -14.61 -21.56 -6.52
C GLY A 832 -13.32 -21.13 -7.21
N LEU A 833 -13.46 -20.25 -8.19
CA LEU A 833 -12.32 -19.61 -8.82
C LEU A 833 -11.45 -18.90 -7.76
N TRP A 834 -10.15 -19.20 -7.75
CA TRP A 834 -9.16 -18.63 -6.80
C TRP A 834 -9.36 -19.03 -5.34
N THR A 835 -10.06 -20.13 -5.05
CA THR A 835 -10.28 -20.60 -3.67
C THR A 835 -9.35 -21.73 -3.21
N HIS A 836 -8.51 -22.26 -4.10
CA HIS A 836 -7.39 -23.14 -3.71
C HIS A 836 -6.27 -22.24 -3.20
N THR A 837 -5.62 -22.66 -2.11
CA THR A 837 -4.61 -21.83 -1.44
C THR A 837 -3.35 -22.60 -1.09
N SER A 838 -3.45 -23.87 -0.66
CA SER A 838 -2.26 -24.68 -0.39
C SER A 838 -2.45 -26.18 -0.59
N PHE A 839 -1.34 -26.87 -0.88
CA PHE A 839 -1.25 -28.34 -0.82
C PHE A 839 -0.22 -28.81 0.20
N PHE A 840 -0.48 -29.96 0.82
CA PHE A 840 0.47 -30.67 1.67
C PHE A 840 0.17 -32.16 1.67
N ALA A 841 1.17 -33.02 1.88
CA ALA A 841 0.98 -34.47 1.89
C ALA A 841 1.78 -35.14 3.02
N GLU A 842 1.14 -36.10 3.68
CA GLU A 842 1.69 -36.85 4.81
C GLU A 842 0.83 -38.11 5.03
N ASP A 843 1.44 -39.18 5.54
CA ASP A 843 0.79 -40.46 5.86
C ASP A 843 0.02 -41.09 4.67
N GLY A 844 0.57 -40.98 3.45
CA GLY A 844 -0.06 -41.53 2.24
C GLY A 844 -1.37 -40.83 1.85
N ALA A 845 -1.56 -39.56 2.23
CA ALA A 845 -2.69 -38.74 1.87
C ALA A 845 -2.24 -37.37 1.34
N LEU A 846 -3.00 -36.83 0.38
CA LEU A 846 -2.88 -35.45 -0.08
C LEU A 846 -3.95 -34.61 0.60
N TYR A 847 -3.59 -33.43 1.04
CA TYR A 847 -4.49 -32.47 1.68
C TYR A 847 -4.50 -31.17 0.90
N GLU A 848 -5.66 -30.54 0.83
CA GLU A 848 -5.82 -29.17 0.33
C GLU A 848 -6.31 -28.29 1.46
N GLY A 849 -5.64 -27.14 1.63
CA GLY A 849 -6.16 -26.00 2.37
C GLY A 849 -6.81 -25.05 1.36
N GLY A 850 -8.12 -24.88 1.45
CA GLY A 850 -8.88 -23.96 0.61
C GLY A 850 -9.53 -22.85 1.42
N VAL A 851 -10.26 -21.97 0.73
CA VAL A 851 -11.07 -20.94 1.40
C VAL A 851 -12.20 -21.59 2.21
N ALA A 852 -12.22 -21.35 3.52
CA ALA A 852 -13.20 -21.90 4.48
C ALA A 852 -13.32 -23.44 4.52
N SER A 853 -12.33 -24.19 4.01
CA SER A 853 -12.39 -25.65 4.02
C SER A 853 -11.02 -26.32 3.96
N PHE A 854 -10.97 -27.54 4.49
CA PHE A 854 -9.88 -28.48 4.25
C PHE A 854 -10.40 -29.71 3.51
N ARG A 855 -9.56 -30.29 2.66
CA ARG A 855 -9.85 -31.55 1.99
C ARG A 855 -8.73 -32.53 2.18
N ARG A 856 -9.07 -33.80 2.06
CA ARG A 856 -8.12 -34.90 2.07
C ARG A 856 -8.49 -35.92 1.01
N PHE A 857 -7.53 -36.23 0.16
CA PHE A 857 -7.60 -37.24 -0.88
C PHE A 857 -6.91 -38.51 -0.42
N ARG A 858 -7.53 -39.67 -0.67
CA ARG A 858 -6.99 -40.99 -0.26
C ARG A 858 -7.08 -42.03 -1.36
N ALA A 859 -6.19 -43.02 -1.30
CA ALA A 859 -6.28 -44.20 -2.13
C ALA A 859 -7.70 -44.80 -2.06
N ASN A 860 -8.26 -45.17 -3.21
CA ASN A 860 -9.65 -45.65 -3.43
C ASN A 860 -10.76 -44.58 -3.53
N GLY A 861 -10.43 -43.29 -3.42
CA GLY A 861 -11.41 -42.20 -3.59
C GLY A 861 -12.27 -41.93 -2.36
N ASP A 862 -11.81 -42.35 -1.18
CA ASP A 862 -12.41 -42.04 0.14
C ASP A 862 -12.04 -40.60 0.56
N ASP A 863 -12.33 -39.64 -0.32
CA ASP A 863 -12.01 -38.24 -0.13
C ASP A 863 -12.95 -37.60 0.90
N THR A 864 -12.41 -36.77 1.78
CA THR A 864 -13.21 -36.03 2.76
C THR A 864 -13.02 -34.53 2.60
N VAL A 865 -14.06 -33.76 2.95
CA VAL A 865 -14.06 -32.30 2.97
C VAL A 865 -14.67 -31.85 4.29
N GLN A 866 -14.04 -30.86 4.91
CA GLN A 866 -14.50 -30.28 6.17
C GLN A 866 -14.56 -28.76 6.04
N GLY A 867 -15.73 -28.19 6.32
CA GLY A 867 -15.89 -26.75 6.47
C GLY A 867 -15.33 -26.27 7.80
N VAL A 868 -14.67 -25.11 7.79
CA VAL A 868 -14.14 -24.45 8.99
C VAL A 868 -14.61 -23.00 9.09
N PHE A 869 -14.82 -22.53 10.32
CA PHE A 869 -15.22 -21.17 10.61
C PHE A 869 -14.34 -20.60 11.74
N PRO A 870 -13.88 -19.33 11.67
CA PRO A 870 -14.04 -18.35 10.58
C PRO A 870 -13.40 -18.78 9.26
N THR A 871 -13.66 -18.03 8.18
CA THR A 871 -13.11 -18.28 6.84
C THR A 871 -11.59 -18.42 6.92
N SER A 872 -11.09 -19.64 6.64
CA SER A 872 -9.66 -19.91 6.48
C SER A 872 -9.16 -19.51 5.10
N HIS A 873 -7.87 -19.18 5.01
CA HIS A 873 -7.13 -18.96 3.76
C HIS A 873 -5.91 -19.88 3.80
N GLY A 874 -6.01 -21.06 3.15
CA GLY A 874 -4.95 -22.07 3.15
C GLY A 874 -4.83 -22.82 4.46
N GLY A 875 -3.63 -23.34 4.69
CA GLY A 875 -3.25 -24.01 5.93
C GLY A 875 -2.29 -25.16 5.70
N GLY A 876 -1.89 -25.79 6.80
CA GLY A 876 -0.95 -26.90 6.80
C GLY A 876 -0.89 -27.58 8.16
N PHE A 877 -0.04 -28.60 8.24
CA PHE A 877 0.29 -29.24 9.51
C PHE A 877 1.36 -28.48 10.27
N LEU A 878 1.27 -28.52 11.59
CA LEU A 878 2.35 -28.10 12.48
C LEU A 878 2.49 -29.07 13.67
N THR A 879 3.67 -29.02 14.28
CA THR A 879 4.00 -29.75 15.50
C THR A 879 3.66 -28.90 16.72
N GLY A 880 2.54 -29.20 17.36
CA GLY A 880 2.08 -28.55 18.59
C GLY A 880 2.68 -29.14 19.87
N PRO A 881 2.23 -28.65 21.04
CA PRO A 881 2.78 -29.02 22.35
C PRO A 881 2.79 -30.53 22.59
N GLY A 882 3.94 -31.04 23.06
CA GLY A 882 4.13 -32.47 23.31
C GLY A 882 4.24 -33.32 22.04
N GLY A 883 4.57 -32.71 20.89
CA GLY A 883 4.65 -33.39 19.58
C GLY A 883 3.28 -33.67 18.97
N ARG A 884 2.23 -32.98 19.41
CA ARG A 884 0.87 -33.16 18.91
C ARG A 884 0.75 -32.53 17.52
N ARG A 885 0.39 -33.31 16.52
CA ARG A 885 0.06 -32.79 15.19
C ARG A 885 -1.23 -31.98 15.21
N LEU A 886 -1.20 -30.79 14.59
CA LEU A 886 -2.34 -29.88 14.48
C LEU A 886 -2.47 -29.39 13.03
N LEU A 887 -3.69 -29.07 12.62
CA LEU A 887 -3.97 -28.28 11.43
C LEU A 887 -4.02 -26.80 11.82
N ALA A 888 -3.42 -25.93 11.02
CA ALA A 888 -3.42 -24.49 11.23
C ALA A 888 -3.77 -23.74 9.96
N ALA A 889 -4.49 -22.61 10.09
CA ALA A 889 -4.73 -21.68 9.00
C ALA A 889 -4.84 -20.23 9.51
N GLY A 890 -4.44 -19.30 8.64
CA GLY A 890 -4.82 -17.90 8.76
C GLY A 890 -6.30 -17.74 8.42
N THR A 891 -6.99 -16.82 9.09
CA THR A 891 -8.42 -16.56 8.95
C THR A 891 -8.70 -15.07 9.04
N GLU A 892 -9.89 -14.62 8.65
CA GLU A 892 -10.35 -13.22 8.86
C GLU A 892 -10.32 -12.76 10.34
N GLY A 893 -10.12 -13.67 11.29
CA GLY A 893 -10.00 -13.40 12.72
C GLY A 893 -8.60 -13.61 13.32
N GLY A 894 -7.57 -13.88 12.51
CA GLY A 894 -6.23 -14.26 12.95
C GLY A 894 -5.96 -15.75 12.74
N LEU A 895 -5.29 -16.41 13.69
CA LEU A 895 -4.88 -17.81 13.58
C LEU A 895 -5.87 -18.75 14.27
N TYR A 896 -6.20 -19.85 13.60
CA TYR A 896 -6.98 -20.93 14.17
C TYR A 896 -6.28 -22.28 14.01
N LEU A 897 -6.45 -23.13 15.02
CA LEU A 897 -5.87 -24.46 15.12
C LEU A 897 -6.97 -25.50 15.28
N TRP A 898 -6.87 -26.60 14.55
CA TRP A 898 -7.77 -27.74 14.63
C TRP A 898 -7.01 -29.04 14.87
N ASP A 899 -7.68 -30.02 15.46
CA ASP A 899 -7.18 -31.39 15.42
C ASP A 899 -7.41 -31.99 14.03
N PRO A 900 -6.47 -32.76 13.44
CA PRO A 900 -6.68 -33.40 12.14
C PRO A 900 -7.92 -34.31 12.08
N SER A 901 -8.45 -34.78 13.23
CA SER A 901 -9.67 -35.58 13.29
C SER A 901 -10.91 -34.89 12.74
N ILE A 902 -10.89 -33.56 12.56
CA ILE A 902 -12.00 -32.83 11.96
C ILE A 902 -12.36 -33.35 10.56
N LEU A 903 -11.39 -33.91 9.84
CA LEU A 903 -11.60 -34.47 8.49
C LEU A 903 -12.35 -35.80 8.50
N GLU A 904 -12.63 -36.38 9.66
CA GLU A 904 -13.48 -37.56 9.86
C GLU A 904 -14.84 -37.21 10.50
N SER A 905 -15.12 -35.92 10.70
CA SER A 905 -16.33 -35.47 11.38
C SER A 905 -17.55 -35.48 10.46
N ASP A 906 -18.71 -35.83 11.00
CA ASP A 906 -20.01 -35.63 10.35
C ASP A 906 -20.54 -34.18 10.54
N ASP A 907 -19.89 -33.39 11.41
CA ASP A 907 -20.28 -32.00 11.67
C ASP A 907 -19.87 -31.08 10.51
N THR A 908 -20.81 -30.26 10.05
CA THR A 908 -20.55 -29.34 8.93
C THR A 908 -19.50 -28.27 9.25
N TRP A 909 -19.36 -27.90 10.53
CA TRP A 909 -18.40 -26.91 11.02
C TRP A 909 -17.64 -27.50 12.21
N ALA A 910 -16.34 -27.70 12.02
CA ALA A 910 -15.52 -28.32 13.04
C ALA A 910 -15.07 -27.31 14.12
N PRO A 911 -15.07 -27.68 15.41
CA PRO A 911 -14.61 -26.80 16.48
C PRO A 911 -13.09 -26.64 16.46
N GLU A 912 -12.61 -25.44 16.76
CA GLU A 912 -11.18 -25.19 16.95
C GLU A 912 -10.67 -25.75 18.29
N VAL A 913 -9.40 -26.13 18.34
CA VAL A 913 -8.70 -26.52 19.59
C VAL A 913 -7.83 -25.39 20.13
N GLY A 914 -7.54 -24.38 19.32
CA GLY A 914 -6.80 -23.20 19.73
C GLY A 914 -6.99 -22.06 18.74
N LYS A 915 -6.83 -20.81 19.21
CA LYS A 915 -6.85 -19.62 18.35
C LYS A 915 -6.05 -18.49 18.96
N SER A 916 -5.54 -17.61 18.11
CA SER A 916 -4.92 -16.36 18.55
C SER A 916 -5.97 -15.39 19.11
N PRO A 917 -5.55 -14.34 19.83
CA PRO A 917 -6.34 -13.11 19.92
C PRO A 917 -6.74 -12.63 18.52
N THR A 918 -7.90 -11.96 18.41
CA THR A 918 -8.38 -11.41 17.14
C THR A 918 -7.36 -10.43 16.57
N LEU A 919 -6.90 -10.74 15.35
CA LEU A 919 -6.07 -9.89 14.50
C LEU A 919 -6.63 -9.93 13.08
N MET A 920 -7.39 -8.92 12.70
CA MET A 920 -8.12 -8.90 11.43
C MET A 920 -7.20 -8.71 10.21
N GLY A 921 -6.03 -8.09 10.40
CA GLY A 921 -5.02 -7.91 9.35
C GLY A 921 -4.11 -9.13 9.13
N ALA A 922 -4.23 -10.15 9.99
CA ALA A 922 -3.43 -11.37 9.94
C ALA A 922 -4.16 -12.48 9.19
N ARG A 923 -3.93 -12.60 7.87
CA ARG A 923 -4.63 -13.58 7.01
C ARG A 923 -3.76 -14.68 6.43
N ASN A 924 -2.44 -14.48 6.41
CA ASN A 924 -1.46 -15.52 6.06
C ASN A 924 -0.72 -15.98 7.31
N LEU A 925 -0.01 -17.11 7.22
CA LEU A 925 0.83 -17.60 8.32
C LEU A 925 2.13 -18.22 7.81
N PHE A 926 3.09 -18.30 8.72
CA PHE A 926 4.28 -19.13 8.63
C PHE A 926 4.36 -19.99 9.90
N THR A 927 4.87 -21.22 9.78
CA THR A 927 5.08 -22.14 10.91
C THR A 927 6.50 -22.68 10.91
N GLY A 928 7.13 -22.76 12.08
CA GLY A 928 8.41 -23.45 12.25
C GLY A 928 8.95 -23.37 13.67
N ASP A 929 9.86 -24.27 14.03
CA ASP A 929 10.54 -24.32 15.32
C ASP A 929 11.62 -23.20 15.41
N LEU A 930 11.23 -22.04 15.97
CA LEU A 930 12.09 -20.86 16.03
C LEU A 930 12.99 -20.84 17.27
N ASP A 931 12.67 -21.59 18.31
CA ASP A 931 13.49 -21.66 19.53
C ASP A 931 14.21 -22.99 19.78
N GLY A 932 13.98 -23.98 18.92
CA GLY A 932 14.64 -25.29 18.89
C GLY A 932 14.10 -26.26 19.93
N ASP A 933 12.87 -26.08 20.42
CA ASP A 933 12.26 -26.92 21.45
C ASP A 933 11.45 -28.11 20.91
N GLY A 934 11.33 -28.21 19.58
CA GLY A 934 10.58 -29.25 18.87
C GLY A 934 9.08 -29.00 18.81
N VAL A 935 8.61 -27.81 19.19
CA VAL A 935 7.25 -27.31 18.95
C VAL A 935 7.35 -26.16 17.96
N ASP A 936 6.52 -26.19 16.92
CA ASP A 936 6.46 -25.11 15.96
C ASP A 936 5.84 -23.86 16.59
N GLU A 937 6.49 -22.72 16.38
CA GLU A 937 5.85 -21.43 16.53
C GLU A 937 5.10 -21.02 15.27
N VAL A 938 4.08 -20.19 15.47
CA VAL A 938 3.29 -19.65 14.36
C VAL A 938 3.54 -18.16 14.26
N VAL A 939 3.77 -17.68 13.06
CA VAL A 939 3.93 -16.26 12.77
C VAL A 939 2.76 -15.85 11.88
N SER A 940 1.94 -14.91 12.35
CA SER A 940 0.91 -14.32 11.49
C SER A 940 1.54 -13.36 10.50
N LEU A 941 1.11 -13.44 9.24
CA LEU A 941 1.53 -12.57 8.15
C LEU A 941 0.32 -11.82 7.58
N ASN A 942 0.60 -10.71 6.89
CA ASN A 942 -0.39 -9.93 6.18
C ASN A 942 -0.71 -10.59 4.83
N ASN A 943 -1.77 -10.15 4.16
CA ASN A 943 -2.16 -10.70 2.87
C ASN A 943 -1.45 -9.99 1.70
N ASP A 944 -0.89 -10.73 0.73
CA ASP A 944 -0.36 -10.15 -0.52
C ASP A 944 -1.46 -9.93 -1.55
N LEU A 945 -2.43 -9.05 -1.25
CA LEU A 945 -3.54 -8.79 -2.15
C LEU A 945 -3.08 -8.21 -3.50
N GLY A 946 -2.13 -7.28 -3.48
CA GLY A 946 -1.64 -6.63 -4.70
C GLY A 946 -0.83 -7.57 -5.59
N GLY A 947 0.04 -8.39 -5.00
CA GLY A 947 0.80 -9.39 -5.75
C GLY A 947 -0.07 -10.53 -6.26
N TYR A 948 -1.04 -10.98 -5.48
CA TYR A 948 -1.99 -12.02 -5.89
C TYR A 948 -2.96 -11.54 -6.98
N ASP A 949 -3.51 -10.32 -6.88
CA ASP A 949 -4.35 -9.74 -7.95
C ASP A 949 -3.57 -9.66 -9.27
N ARG A 950 -2.29 -9.24 -9.23
CA ARG A 950 -1.41 -9.27 -10.41
C ARG A 950 -1.22 -10.67 -10.97
N LEU A 951 -0.93 -11.65 -10.10
CA LEU A 951 -0.70 -13.02 -10.50
C LEU A 951 -1.91 -13.60 -11.23
N VAL A 952 -3.10 -13.54 -10.63
CA VAL A 952 -4.33 -14.03 -11.29
C VAL A 952 -4.70 -13.19 -12.51
N GLY A 953 -4.36 -11.90 -12.49
CA GLY A 953 -4.49 -10.98 -13.61
C GLY A 953 -3.80 -11.43 -14.89
N LEU A 954 -2.65 -12.10 -14.78
CA LEU A 954 -1.94 -12.70 -15.92
C LEU A 954 -2.79 -13.76 -16.65
N PHE A 955 -3.75 -14.36 -15.94
CA PHE A 955 -4.69 -15.37 -16.46
C PHE A 955 -6.08 -14.79 -16.75
N GLY A 956 -6.30 -13.49 -16.54
CA GLY A 956 -7.59 -12.81 -16.70
C GLY A 956 -8.41 -12.75 -15.40
N GLY A 957 -9.22 -11.70 -15.26
CA GLY A 957 -9.98 -11.42 -14.04
C GLY A 957 -9.21 -10.62 -12.97
N GLY A 958 -9.51 -10.89 -11.70
CA GLY A 958 -8.89 -10.22 -10.55
C GLY A 958 -9.47 -10.70 -9.21
N VAL A 959 -8.75 -10.45 -8.13
CA VAL A 959 -9.18 -10.74 -6.75
C VAL A 959 -9.19 -9.46 -5.95
N TYR A 960 -10.25 -9.27 -5.17
CA TYR A 960 -10.47 -8.08 -4.36
C TYR A 960 -10.82 -8.48 -2.94
N SER A 961 -10.16 -7.86 -1.97
CA SER A 961 -10.51 -7.97 -0.55
C SER A 961 -10.31 -6.64 0.15
N ASP A 962 -11.26 -6.34 1.02
CA ASP A 962 -11.37 -5.10 1.79
C ASP A 962 -10.69 -5.33 3.16
N ASP A 963 -9.79 -4.43 3.58
CA ASP A 963 -9.02 -4.58 4.83
C ASP A 963 -8.57 -3.23 5.44
N HIS A 964 -9.16 -2.92 6.61
CA HIS A 964 -8.95 -1.69 7.37
C HIS A 964 -8.13 -1.94 8.63
N ALA A 965 -7.74 -3.19 8.90
CA ALA A 965 -7.14 -3.57 10.17
C ALA A 965 -5.69 -3.06 10.32
N ILE A 966 -5.16 -3.15 11.53
CA ILE A 966 -3.73 -2.92 11.75
C ILE A 966 -2.99 -4.11 11.16
N HIS A 967 -2.09 -3.84 10.21
CA HIS A 967 -1.23 -4.84 9.59
C HIS A 967 0.03 -5.04 10.43
N GLN A 968 0.25 -6.27 10.88
CA GLN A 968 1.36 -6.61 11.73
C GLN A 968 1.72 -8.07 11.66
N VAL A 969 3.01 -8.33 11.83
CA VAL A 969 3.53 -9.67 12.06
C VAL A 969 3.50 -9.94 13.55
N THR A 970 2.93 -11.07 13.98
CA THR A 970 2.96 -11.51 15.38
C THR A 970 3.41 -12.96 15.47
N ALA A 971 4.46 -13.22 16.24
CA ALA A 971 4.91 -14.56 16.57
C ALA A 971 4.17 -15.09 17.81
N TYR A 972 3.76 -16.34 17.77
CA TYR A 972 2.98 -17.04 18.78
C TYR A 972 3.69 -18.29 19.27
N LYS A 973 3.73 -18.46 20.58
CA LYS A 973 4.13 -19.72 21.21
C LYS A 973 2.91 -20.56 21.56
N LEU A 974 2.97 -21.85 21.23
CA LEU A 974 1.93 -22.83 21.52
C LEU A 974 2.24 -23.55 22.84
N SER A 975 1.24 -23.77 23.70
CA SER A 975 1.41 -24.50 24.97
C SER A 975 0.16 -25.20 25.46
#